data_AF-A0A1Q8CJX1-F1
#
_entry.id   AF-A0A1Q8CJX1-F1
#
_cell.length_a   1.000
_cell.length_b   1.000
_cell.length_c   1.000
_cell.angle_alpha   90.00
_cell.angle_beta   90.00
_cell.angle_gamma   90.00
#
_symmetry.space_group_name_H-M   'P 1'
#
loop_
_entity.id
_entity.type
_entity.pdbx_description
1 polymer ?
#
loop_
_entity_poly.entity_id
_entity_poly.type
_entity_poly.pdbx_seq_one_letter_code
_entity_poly.pdbx_strand_id
1 'polypeptide(L)'
;MGGTRRIPLEAAVVRIWGADTPRGAGFLVGPRAVLTATHVVAEVLGVPADGPSPGGDVRIEVDFPLLAPGRRISAAVAAWAPVDEALRGDVAGLRLLEPPPPEAAPLVLVRSGGVTSDQLVMVGFPRGLELGSWVYGRRGGPVATGWVEINAEPGRESTLEPGFSGSPVWAPGLDAAIGMVARRVRGAPPKIGYLITVATVLDTWPELAEVIERRPPFRALRPFAEEDAELFFGREEQTAQLAGLARTTPVVCVVGPSGVGKSSLLHAGVLPVLRQEPGQVVLVLRPSDGSTPLHALAAAFDHLLAPDASAHDRLARVDDLVDRLAAGGVADVVRAVLTERRGQRLLVAVDQFEEVFDVPTAQRAAFTRVLVSATRPGAAWSVLLNLRDTFLGPSLGDQGVLEIAARWVVVTVADLTRSQLRGAVTGPLAGVGTVSYEEGLVERLLDDVQSAPSSLPLLQFTLTELWARRRGGLLRHDAYDGFGGLHGALAGYAQDVWTSLDPLARQHARRLLLQLVRPLPEGEPWVRRTAQRDDLDDAQWAIAQRLASTRLLVLRGGSRPGVELAHESLIAHWPRLRALAEEFRDFRVWQENLRQRMATWRTEGETPRRLLSGLDLREANRWAARQPVDLTAAEREFLALSGQRRRRRWAGTALVMTVVLVAVLATVQSTARQRGGLAAADLAEEAAQLEPYDSYGSLQLGLRAYRTDPDVDFGYREPHDYPGTDRLLPDYTMVDPNRSPPTPSTTGGTGMEEVGRLARGMSTKISGAGTRVVTTNSANQVVVWSVEGERVRSTPLSALFNRHDVAHQVVVSRSGRYVAFVQTVLPAFSEGMADAPVDKEGLPVPDPNTSGTCAVSSAAQMVTCLVVYDLDADKVVVATPLGGAGTFVSMIGIDPADEVVAAVLPGSRDRTTVESSENTIRRWDLSDGREWTPLRVPWRSWWTGMWLRPGGTSAVVREFIPDSTGTRPERYALSIGELGPVPGRRELAENIKDAETSLDWGTVAAVESPAGSPASITAWDTGTGRVVTRIGDLTDEQDDGYLGVNRDGSALVLRWRKALPANPPTDVEEFAALSTGGLAAWSLPEGTRQEVPEGFDDTWHRLVPLGDTLDGPLALTRTSVVGLTLSRPGGAPPWDRMAGTDEPSSLDNDELADRLCELLADPNNDASVRPLVPPDTAEEPPCPT
;
A
#
# COMPACT_ATOMS: atom_id res chain seq x y z
N MET A 1 8.39 43.19 -40.18
CA MET A 1 7.08 43.67 -40.69
C MET A 1 6.54 42.59 -41.62
N GLY A 2 5.40 42.02 -41.28
CA GLY A 2 4.76 40.91 -41.99
C GLY A 2 3.69 40.35 -41.07
N GLY A 3 2.66 41.16 -40.83
CA GLY A 3 1.58 40.80 -39.92
C GLY A 3 0.87 39.53 -40.39
N THR A 4 0.46 38.72 -39.42
CA THR A 4 -0.53 37.64 -39.55
C THR A 4 -1.59 38.00 -40.57
N ARG A 5 -1.46 37.47 -41.80
CA ARG A 5 -2.44 37.68 -42.86
C ARG A 5 -3.66 36.86 -42.47
N ARG A 6 -4.63 37.50 -41.79
CA ARG A 6 -6.00 37.00 -41.65
C ARG A 6 -6.44 36.51 -43.03
N ILE A 7 -7.04 35.33 -43.12
CA ILE A 7 -7.54 34.84 -44.42
C ILE A 7 -8.64 35.83 -44.83
N PRO A 8 -8.41 36.69 -45.84
CA PRO A 8 -9.40 37.69 -46.18
C PRO A 8 -10.61 36.97 -46.77
N LEU A 9 -11.81 37.48 -46.53
CA LEU A 9 -13.03 37.14 -47.28
C LEU A 9 -12.75 37.05 -48.80
N GLU A 10 -11.84 37.90 -49.28
CA GLU A 10 -11.34 37.97 -50.64
C GLU A 10 -10.75 36.66 -51.18
N ALA A 11 -10.11 35.84 -50.32
CA ALA A 11 -9.45 34.61 -50.73
C ALA A 11 -10.43 33.45 -51.01
N ALA A 12 -11.69 33.61 -50.63
CA ALA A 12 -12.70 32.56 -50.71
C ALA A 12 -13.89 32.93 -51.59
N VAL A 13 -14.16 34.22 -51.80
CA VAL A 13 -15.34 34.66 -52.55
C VAL A 13 -15.23 34.25 -54.01
N VAL A 14 -16.31 33.66 -54.49
CA VAL A 14 -16.48 33.17 -55.85
C VAL A 14 -17.61 33.95 -56.50
N ARG A 15 -17.49 34.22 -57.79
CA ARG A 15 -18.54 34.82 -58.61
C ARG A 15 -19.04 33.81 -59.63
N ILE A 16 -20.36 33.72 -59.77
CA ILE A 16 -21.02 32.71 -60.60
C ILE A 16 -21.53 33.35 -61.89
N TRP A 17 -21.18 32.74 -63.02
CA TRP A 17 -21.46 33.25 -64.35
C TRP A 17 -22.65 32.55 -65.01
N GLY A 18 -23.54 33.34 -65.61
CA GLY A 18 -24.51 32.90 -66.60
C GLY A 18 -24.20 33.56 -67.95
N ALA A 19 -23.78 32.75 -68.92
CA ALA A 19 -23.18 33.21 -70.17
C ALA A 19 -22.05 34.24 -69.92
N ASP A 20 -22.29 35.52 -70.18
CA ASP A 20 -21.32 36.61 -70.01
C ASP A 20 -21.76 37.63 -68.94
N THR A 21 -22.64 37.24 -68.04
CA THR A 21 -23.13 38.11 -66.96
C THR A 21 -23.01 37.43 -65.60
N PRO A 22 -22.53 38.13 -64.55
CA PRO A 22 -22.55 37.58 -63.21
C PRO A 22 -23.99 37.49 -62.71
N ARG A 23 -24.37 36.33 -62.16
CA ARG A 23 -25.72 36.03 -61.66
C ARG A 23 -25.80 36.00 -60.15
N GLY A 24 -24.71 35.69 -59.47
CA GLY A 24 -24.64 35.73 -58.02
C GLY A 24 -23.24 35.50 -57.50
N ALA A 25 -23.16 35.36 -56.18
CA ALA A 25 -21.94 35.09 -55.47
C ALA A 25 -21.97 33.67 -54.88
N GLY A 26 -20.79 33.18 -54.56
CA GLY A 26 -20.57 31.97 -53.78
C GLY A 26 -19.29 32.11 -52.98
N PHE A 27 -18.89 31.06 -52.30
CA PHE A 27 -17.62 31.05 -51.59
C PHE A 27 -17.09 29.63 -51.38
N LEU A 28 -15.77 29.53 -51.35
CA LEU A 28 -15.04 28.30 -51.11
C LEU A 28 -15.16 27.90 -49.63
N VAL A 29 -15.52 26.65 -49.38
CA VAL A 29 -15.72 26.07 -48.02
C VAL A 29 -14.97 24.75 -47.79
N GLY A 30 -14.26 24.29 -48.81
CA GLY A 30 -13.30 23.20 -48.75
C GLY A 30 -12.35 23.28 -49.95
N PRO A 31 -11.40 22.35 -50.12
CA PRO A 31 -10.37 22.45 -51.18
C PRO A 31 -10.92 22.65 -52.60
N ARG A 32 -12.12 22.14 -52.88
CA ARG A 32 -12.83 22.27 -54.17
C ARG A 32 -14.34 22.44 -54.04
N ALA A 33 -14.83 22.75 -52.84
CA ALA A 33 -16.26 22.86 -52.57
C ALA A 33 -16.67 24.33 -52.45
N VAL A 34 -17.67 24.74 -53.23
CA VAL A 34 -18.21 26.11 -53.24
C VAL A 34 -19.69 26.08 -52.85
N LEU A 35 -20.10 26.98 -51.97
CA LEU A 35 -21.50 27.18 -51.61
C LEU A 35 -22.10 28.39 -52.32
N THR A 36 -23.38 28.28 -52.68
CA THR A 36 -24.18 29.36 -53.25
C THR A 36 -25.68 29.09 -53.05
N ALA A 37 -26.53 29.97 -53.56
CA ALA A 37 -27.98 29.83 -53.53
C ALA A 37 -28.52 29.04 -54.74
N THR A 38 -29.51 28.19 -54.51
CA THR A 38 -30.13 27.35 -55.54
C THR A 38 -30.74 28.15 -56.66
N HIS A 39 -31.42 29.27 -56.35
CA HIS A 39 -31.98 30.13 -57.40
C HIS A 39 -30.93 30.77 -58.31
N VAL A 40 -29.71 31.03 -57.80
CA VAL A 40 -28.61 31.57 -58.61
C VAL A 40 -28.19 30.54 -59.65
N VAL A 41 -28.03 29.28 -59.23
CA VAL A 41 -27.68 28.19 -60.14
C VAL A 41 -28.82 27.88 -61.11
N ALA A 42 -30.07 27.87 -60.62
CA ALA A 42 -31.26 27.67 -61.45
C ALA A 42 -31.38 28.73 -62.56
N GLU A 43 -31.13 30.01 -62.22
CA GLU A 43 -31.12 31.11 -63.19
C GLU A 43 -30.01 30.94 -64.25
N VAL A 44 -28.81 30.49 -63.85
CA VAL A 44 -27.70 30.20 -64.77
C VAL A 44 -28.06 29.09 -65.74
N LEU A 45 -28.75 28.06 -65.27
CA LEU A 45 -29.11 26.88 -66.06
C LEU A 45 -30.44 27.02 -66.82
N GLY A 46 -31.21 28.07 -66.55
CA GLY A 46 -32.53 28.28 -67.14
C GLY A 46 -33.57 27.25 -66.69
N VAL A 47 -33.42 26.68 -65.48
CA VAL A 47 -34.33 25.68 -64.89
C VAL A 47 -35.16 26.29 -63.75
N PRO A 48 -36.33 25.72 -63.40
CA PRO A 48 -37.10 26.16 -62.23
C PRO A 48 -36.30 25.96 -60.93
N ALA A 49 -36.28 26.98 -60.07
CA ALA A 49 -35.53 26.95 -58.81
C ALA A 49 -36.14 26.01 -57.75
N ASP A 50 -37.40 25.62 -57.91
CA ASP A 50 -38.16 24.64 -57.14
C ASP A 50 -38.09 23.22 -57.74
N GLY A 51 -37.40 23.05 -58.87
CA GLY A 51 -37.28 21.79 -59.58
C GLY A 51 -36.23 20.82 -59.01
N PRO A 52 -36.18 19.57 -59.52
CA PRO A 52 -35.20 18.57 -59.14
C PRO A 52 -33.77 18.97 -59.54
N SER A 53 -32.77 18.34 -58.89
CA SER A 53 -31.35 18.62 -59.15
C SER A 53 -30.98 18.45 -60.64
N PRO A 54 -30.24 19.39 -61.26
CA PRO A 54 -29.86 19.33 -62.68
C PRO A 54 -28.96 18.17 -63.13
N GLY A 55 -28.53 17.27 -62.24
CA GLY A 55 -27.60 16.18 -62.56
C GLY A 55 -26.13 16.63 -62.67
N GLY A 56 -25.18 15.71 -62.47
CA GLY A 56 -23.75 16.01 -62.32
C GLY A 56 -22.98 16.38 -63.60
N ASP A 57 -23.59 16.19 -64.78
CA ASP A 57 -22.97 16.48 -66.08
C ASP A 57 -23.04 17.97 -66.46
N VAL A 58 -23.87 18.74 -65.76
CA VAL A 58 -24.06 20.16 -66.02
C VAL A 58 -22.90 20.97 -65.46
N ARG A 59 -22.30 21.80 -66.33
CA ARG A 59 -21.13 22.64 -66.02
C ARG A 59 -21.56 24.08 -65.75
N ILE A 60 -21.06 24.65 -64.66
CA ILE A 60 -21.26 26.03 -64.26
C ILE A 60 -19.90 26.70 -64.21
N GLU A 61 -19.78 27.89 -64.80
CA GLU A 61 -18.55 28.67 -64.79
C GLU A 61 -18.48 29.57 -63.56
N VAL A 62 -17.35 29.52 -62.87
CA VAL A 62 -17.08 30.37 -61.70
C VAL A 62 -15.69 31.01 -61.81
N ASP A 63 -15.50 32.19 -61.20
CA ASP A 63 -14.17 32.79 -61.05
C ASP A 63 -13.94 33.33 -59.63
N PHE A 64 -12.67 33.63 -59.31
CA PHE A 64 -12.25 34.22 -58.04
C PHE A 64 -11.88 35.69 -58.27
N PRO A 65 -12.87 36.62 -58.33
CA PRO A 65 -12.67 37.97 -58.84
C PRO A 65 -11.68 38.82 -58.03
N LEU A 66 -11.49 38.50 -56.74
CA LEU A 66 -10.61 39.22 -55.83
C LEU A 66 -9.19 38.64 -55.74
N LEU A 67 -8.94 37.48 -56.35
CA LEU A 67 -7.61 36.84 -56.39
C LEU A 67 -7.06 36.71 -57.81
N ALA A 68 -7.85 36.10 -58.70
CA ALA A 68 -7.46 35.79 -60.08
C ALA A 68 -8.57 36.25 -61.03
N PRO A 69 -8.79 37.57 -61.16
CA PRO A 69 -9.87 38.11 -61.99
C PRO A 69 -9.77 37.62 -63.43
N GLY A 70 -10.88 37.12 -63.98
CA GLY A 70 -10.98 36.66 -65.36
C GLY A 70 -10.58 35.20 -65.61
N ARG A 71 -10.02 34.49 -64.62
CA ARG A 71 -9.78 33.04 -64.72
C ARG A 71 -11.06 32.27 -64.38
N ARG A 72 -11.83 31.90 -65.41
CA ARG A 72 -13.02 31.04 -65.27
C ARG A 72 -12.61 29.58 -65.06
N ILE A 73 -13.33 28.90 -64.17
CA ILE A 73 -13.13 27.51 -63.76
C ILE A 73 -14.50 26.81 -63.82
N SER A 74 -14.55 25.63 -64.44
CA SER A 74 -15.78 24.84 -64.47
C SER A 74 -16.04 24.11 -63.15
N ALA A 75 -17.30 24.12 -62.72
CA ALA A 75 -17.82 23.44 -61.54
C ALA A 75 -19.03 22.57 -61.90
N ALA A 76 -19.25 21.50 -61.16
CA ALA A 76 -20.45 20.64 -61.27
C ALA A 76 -21.35 20.80 -60.04
N VAL A 77 -22.65 20.65 -60.20
CA VAL A 77 -23.60 20.63 -59.08
C VAL A 77 -23.39 19.36 -58.26
N ALA A 78 -23.06 19.54 -56.98
CA ALA A 78 -22.80 18.46 -56.03
C ALA A 78 -23.90 18.35 -54.95
N ALA A 79 -24.61 19.44 -54.65
CA ALA A 79 -25.75 19.44 -53.75
C ALA A 79 -26.82 20.44 -54.23
N TRP A 80 -28.09 20.13 -53.96
CA TRP A 80 -29.23 20.92 -54.44
C TRP A 80 -30.40 20.84 -53.46
N ALA A 81 -30.70 21.94 -52.75
CA ALA A 81 -31.96 22.09 -52.01
C ALA A 81 -32.72 23.34 -52.50
N PRO A 82 -33.86 23.16 -53.17
CA PRO A 82 -34.76 24.25 -53.49
C PRO A 82 -35.39 24.84 -52.21
N VAL A 83 -36.08 25.97 -52.35
CA VAL A 83 -36.91 26.53 -51.28
C VAL A 83 -38.17 25.67 -51.11
N ASP A 84 -38.42 25.16 -49.91
CA ASP A 84 -39.63 24.41 -49.59
C ASP A 84 -40.84 25.32 -49.26
N GLU A 85 -42.02 24.72 -49.07
CA GLU A 85 -43.26 25.45 -48.72
C GLU A 85 -43.17 26.23 -47.39
N ALA A 86 -42.27 25.83 -46.49
CA ALA A 86 -41.99 26.50 -45.22
C ALA A 86 -40.89 27.57 -45.33
N LEU A 87 -40.48 27.92 -46.56
CA LEU A 87 -39.38 28.84 -46.87
C LEU A 87 -38.03 28.44 -46.27
N ARG A 88 -37.78 27.13 -46.15
CA ARG A 88 -36.49 26.55 -45.79
C ARG A 88 -35.76 26.12 -47.07
N GLY A 89 -34.43 26.12 -47.07
CA GLY A 89 -33.62 25.77 -48.25
C GLY A 89 -33.04 26.99 -48.98
N ASP A 90 -32.94 26.90 -50.31
CA ASP A 90 -32.15 27.78 -51.20
C ASP A 90 -30.63 27.59 -51.10
N VAL A 91 -30.17 26.34 -50.98
CA VAL A 91 -28.75 26.00 -50.87
C VAL A 91 -28.31 25.09 -52.02
N ALA A 92 -27.30 25.53 -52.76
CA ALA A 92 -26.64 24.73 -53.78
C ALA A 92 -25.14 24.59 -53.49
N GLY A 93 -24.65 23.36 -53.67
CA GLY A 93 -23.24 23.02 -53.54
C GLY A 93 -22.63 22.77 -54.90
N LEU A 94 -21.49 23.41 -55.19
CA LEU A 94 -20.73 23.23 -56.41
C LEU A 94 -19.38 22.59 -56.11
N ARG A 95 -18.93 21.68 -56.97
CA ARG A 95 -17.61 21.05 -56.90
C ARG A 95 -16.75 21.52 -58.08
N LEU A 96 -15.64 22.17 -57.79
CA LEU A 96 -14.67 22.60 -58.81
C LEU A 96 -14.03 21.37 -59.46
N LEU A 97 -14.02 21.36 -60.79
CA LEU A 97 -13.43 20.26 -61.57
C LEU A 97 -11.91 20.41 -61.69
N GLU A 98 -11.45 21.66 -61.65
CA GLU A 98 -10.04 22.04 -61.65
C GLU A 98 -9.66 22.61 -60.28
N PRO A 99 -8.37 22.54 -59.89
CA PRO A 99 -7.91 23.16 -58.66
C PRO A 99 -8.11 24.70 -58.69
N PRO A 100 -8.53 25.32 -57.56
CA PRO A 100 -8.65 26.77 -57.47
C PRO A 100 -7.28 27.45 -57.57
N PRO A 101 -7.23 28.80 -57.70
CA PRO A 101 -5.97 29.54 -57.64
C PRO A 101 -5.16 29.19 -56.37
N PRO A 102 -3.81 29.16 -56.42
CA PRO A 102 -2.98 28.76 -55.27
C PRO A 102 -3.20 29.60 -54.00
N GLU A 103 -3.64 30.85 -54.18
CA GLU A 103 -3.92 31.81 -53.10
C GLU A 103 -5.34 31.68 -52.55
N ALA A 104 -6.18 30.85 -53.17
CA ALA A 104 -7.55 30.62 -52.72
C ALA A 104 -7.56 29.76 -51.45
N ALA A 105 -8.31 30.21 -50.46
CA ALA A 105 -8.43 29.54 -49.17
C ALA A 105 -9.91 29.44 -48.79
N PRO A 106 -10.38 28.28 -48.31
CA PRO A 106 -11.77 28.12 -47.93
C PRO A 106 -12.11 28.87 -46.63
N LEU A 107 -13.33 29.42 -46.53
CA LEU A 107 -13.84 30.03 -45.30
C LEU A 107 -14.20 28.98 -44.26
N VAL A 108 -13.90 29.32 -43.01
CA VAL A 108 -14.33 28.56 -41.83
C VAL A 108 -15.82 28.81 -41.61
N LEU A 109 -16.59 27.73 -41.46
CA LEU A 109 -18.02 27.81 -41.12
C LEU A 109 -18.23 27.61 -39.62
N VAL A 110 -19.11 28.42 -39.01
CA VAL A 110 -19.46 28.30 -37.58
C VAL A 110 -20.97 28.18 -37.39
N ARG A 111 -21.42 27.11 -36.71
CA ARG A 111 -22.81 26.98 -36.25
C ARG A 111 -23.09 28.07 -35.22
N SER A 112 -24.08 28.92 -35.50
CA SER A 112 -24.22 30.20 -34.81
C SER A 112 -25.09 30.21 -33.55
N GLY A 113 -25.14 29.10 -32.80
CA GLY A 113 -26.03 28.90 -31.65
C GLY A 113 -25.82 29.85 -30.46
N GLY A 114 -24.73 30.63 -30.42
CA GLY A 114 -24.42 31.56 -29.32
C GLY A 114 -23.54 32.75 -29.72
N VAL A 115 -23.55 33.15 -30.99
CA VAL A 115 -22.67 34.21 -31.50
C VAL A 115 -23.26 35.59 -31.23
N THR A 116 -22.55 36.40 -30.43
CA THR A 116 -22.86 37.80 -30.12
C THR A 116 -22.11 38.81 -31.02
N SER A 117 -21.47 38.35 -32.10
CA SER A 117 -20.80 39.26 -33.05
C SER A 117 -21.80 40.25 -33.64
N ASP A 118 -21.69 41.52 -33.24
CA ASP A 118 -22.57 42.59 -33.69
C ASP A 118 -22.36 42.95 -35.16
N GLN A 119 -21.16 42.75 -35.72
CA GLN A 119 -20.83 43.19 -37.08
C GLN A 119 -20.74 42.01 -38.06
N LEU A 120 -21.33 42.19 -39.25
CA LEU A 120 -21.36 41.26 -40.37
C LEU A 120 -20.87 41.96 -41.63
N VAL A 121 -20.17 41.22 -42.49
CA VAL A 121 -19.65 41.71 -43.77
C VAL A 121 -20.03 40.74 -44.87
N MET A 122 -20.51 41.27 -45.99
CA MET A 122 -20.92 40.51 -47.17
C MET A 122 -20.34 41.17 -48.42
N VAL A 123 -19.94 40.37 -49.41
CA VAL A 123 -19.41 40.85 -50.69
C VAL A 123 -20.22 40.26 -51.83
N GLY A 124 -20.87 41.11 -52.62
CA GLY A 124 -21.69 40.72 -53.76
C GLY A 124 -21.24 41.39 -55.04
N PHE A 125 -21.75 40.90 -56.17
CA PHE A 125 -21.35 41.36 -57.52
C PHE A 125 -22.56 41.89 -58.31
N PRO A 126 -23.09 43.08 -57.95
CA PRO A 126 -24.21 43.67 -58.67
C PRO A 126 -23.80 44.14 -60.07
N ARG A 127 -24.79 44.29 -60.95
CA ARG A 127 -24.56 44.69 -62.35
C ARG A 127 -23.83 46.05 -62.40
N GLY A 128 -22.73 46.11 -63.14
CA GLY A 128 -21.90 47.31 -63.29
C GLY A 128 -20.79 47.48 -62.24
N LEU A 129 -20.76 46.66 -61.19
CA LEU A 129 -19.70 46.64 -60.17
C LEU A 129 -18.99 45.28 -60.18
N GLU A 130 -18.32 44.96 -61.29
CA GLU A 130 -17.69 43.66 -61.51
C GLU A 130 -16.55 43.36 -60.53
N LEU A 131 -15.96 44.38 -59.89
CA LEU A 131 -14.95 44.24 -58.84
C LEU A 131 -15.54 43.91 -57.46
N GLY A 132 -16.87 43.86 -57.33
CA GLY A 132 -17.57 43.57 -56.09
C GLY A 132 -17.96 44.81 -55.29
N SER A 133 -18.99 44.66 -54.48
CA SER A 133 -19.51 45.67 -53.55
C SER A 133 -19.57 45.09 -52.14
N TRP A 134 -19.13 45.86 -51.16
CA TRP A 134 -19.05 45.46 -49.75
C TRP A 134 -20.24 46.05 -48.98
N VAL A 135 -20.95 45.19 -48.25
CA VAL A 135 -22.07 45.59 -47.39
C VAL A 135 -21.76 45.20 -45.95
N TYR A 136 -21.97 46.16 -45.04
CA TYR A 136 -21.80 45.98 -43.60
C TYR A 136 -23.17 45.98 -42.92
N GLY A 137 -23.37 45.03 -42.01
CA GLY A 137 -24.64 44.85 -41.29
C GLY A 137 -24.45 44.31 -39.87
N ARG A 138 -25.57 44.06 -39.20
CA ARG A 138 -25.64 43.40 -37.90
C ARG A 138 -26.60 42.23 -37.93
N ARG A 139 -26.36 41.25 -37.05
CA ARG A 139 -27.26 40.11 -36.89
C ARG A 139 -28.57 40.56 -36.24
N GLY A 140 -29.71 40.22 -36.85
CA GLY A 140 -31.05 40.43 -36.32
C GLY A 140 -31.63 39.18 -35.65
N GLY A 141 -32.96 39.16 -35.48
CA GLY A 141 -33.66 38.04 -34.85
C GLY A 141 -33.80 36.81 -35.75
N PRO A 142 -33.96 35.60 -35.18
CA PRO A 142 -34.38 34.43 -35.94
C PRO A 142 -35.83 34.58 -36.42
N VAL A 143 -36.15 34.05 -37.58
CA VAL A 143 -37.53 33.94 -38.10
C VAL A 143 -38.00 32.49 -38.12
N ALA A 144 -39.32 32.27 -38.15
CA ALA A 144 -39.94 30.94 -38.07
C ALA A 144 -39.48 29.94 -39.16
N THR A 145 -38.88 30.44 -40.24
CA THR A 145 -38.33 29.66 -41.37
C THR A 145 -36.92 29.12 -41.10
N GLY A 146 -36.31 29.42 -39.95
CA GLY A 146 -34.93 29.05 -39.62
C GLY A 146 -33.86 29.99 -40.18
N TRP A 147 -34.26 31.00 -40.97
CA TRP A 147 -33.37 32.08 -41.39
C TRP A 147 -33.16 33.10 -40.26
N VAL A 148 -32.13 33.92 -40.40
CA VAL A 148 -31.84 35.01 -39.46
C VAL A 148 -31.83 36.34 -40.20
N GLU A 149 -32.43 37.37 -39.62
CA GLU A 149 -32.46 38.70 -40.21
C GLU A 149 -31.06 39.32 -40.25
N ILE A 150 -30.81 40.11 -41.29
CA ILE A 150 -29.64 40.98 -41.41
C ILE A 150 -30.15 42.41 -41.36
N ASN A 151 -29.67 43.17 -40.38
CA ASN A 151 -29.97 44.59 -40.21
C ASN A 151 -28.81 45.44 -40.74
N ALA A 152 -29.11 46.65 -41.21
CA ALA A 152 -28.12 47.66 -41.57
C ALA A 152 -27.31 48.06 -40.33
N GLU A 153 -26.05 48.41 -40.55
CA GLU A 153 -25.20 48.99 -39.51
C GLU A 153 -25.70 50.41 -39.17
N PRO A 154 -25.89 50.77 -37.89
CA PRO A 154 -26.33 52.10 -37.50
C PRO A 154 -25.43 53.19 -38.10
N GLY A 155 -26.02 54.17 -38.79
CA GLY A 155 -25.29 55.28 -39.41
C GLY A 155 -24.72 55.00 -40.81
N ARG A 156 -24.96 53.81 -41.40
CA ARG A 156 -24.65 53.52 -42.79
C ARG A 156 -25.91 53.11 -43.55
N GLU A 157 -26.18 53.75 -44.68
CA GLU A 157 -27.16 53.25 -45.64
C GLU A 157 -26.57 52.04 -46.35
N SER A 158 -26.98 50.84 -45.91
CA SER A 158 -26.60 49.56 -46.49
C SER A 158 -27.81 48.95 -47.17
N THR A 159 -27.69 48.53 -48.44
CA THR A 159 -28.74 47.80 -49.15
C THR A 159 -28.16 46.60 -49.92
N LEU A 160 -28.80 45.44 -49.81
CA LEU A 160 -28.42 44.25 -50.59
C LEU A 160 -29.09 44.27 -51.98
N GLU A 161 -28.26 44.38 -53.01
CA GLU A 161 -28.67 44.41 -54.43
C GLU A 161 -28.66 42.99 -55.08
N PRO A 162 -29.26 42.80 -56.27
CA PRO A 162 -29.06 41.55 -57.03
C PRO A 162 -27.56 41.32 -57.26
N GLY A 163 -27.09 40.09 -57.04
CA GLY A 163 -25.66 39.74 -57.08
C GLY A 163 -25.04 39.44 -55.71
N PHE A 164 -25.75 39.71 -54.61
CA PHE A 164 -25.35 39.29 -53.25
C PHE A 164 -25.86 37.90 -52.86
N SER A 165 -26.87 37.36 -53.54
CA SER A 165 -27.39 36.01 -53.26
C SER A 165 -26.27 34.97 -53.32
N GLY A 166 -26.19 34.11 -52.30
CA GLY A 166 -25.13 33.10 -52.15
C GLY A 166 -23.80 33.63 -51.59
N SER A 167 -23.68 34.94 -51.35
CA SER A 167 -22.49 35.54 -50.72
C SER A 167 -22.31 35.05 -49.27
N PRO A 168 -21.08 34.82 -48.81
CA PRO A 168 -20.83 34.50 -47.41
C PRO A 168 -21.22 35.66 -46.49
N VAL A 169 -21.91 35.34 -45.40
CA VAL A 169 -22.12 36.28 -44.29
C VAL A 169 -20.99 36.06 -43.29
N TRP A 170 -19.93 36.85 -43.43
CA TRP A 170 -18.71 36.74 -42.63
C TRP A 170 -18.82 37.60 -41.37
N ALA A 171 -18.43 37.04 -40.22
CA ALA A 171 -18.38 37.71 -38.93
C ALA A 171 -16.90 38.02 -38.60
N PRO A 172 -16.45 39.29 -38.69
CA PRO A 172 -15.04 39.65 -38.50
C PRO A 172 -14.49 39.26 -37.13
N GLY A 173 -15.32 39.31 -36.09
CA GLY A 173 -14.92 38.94 -34.72
C GLY A 173 -14.68 37.43 -34.53
N LEU A 174 -15.23 36.59 -35.40
CA LEU A 174 -15.01 35.14 -35.39
C LEU A 174 -14.03 34.67 -36.46
N ASP A 175 -13.71 35.54 -37.43
CA ASP A 175 -13.00 35.21 -38.65
C ASP A 175 -13.61 33.98 -39.36
N ALA A 176 -14.94 33.97 -39.46
CA ALA A 176 -15.71 32.84 -39.96
C ALA A 176 -17.02 33.27 -40.62
N ALA A 177 -17.48 32.48 -41.57
CA ALA A 177 -18.82 32.60 -42.13
C ALA A 177 -19.85 31.96 -41.18
N ILE A 178 -20.89 32.73 -40.83
CA ILE A 178 -22.01 32.26 -39.97
C ILE A 178 -23.23 31.83 -40.78
N GLY A 179 -23.16 31.99 -42.10
CA GLY A 179 -24.20 31.64 -43.05
C GLY A 179 -23.90 32.23 -44.43
N MET A 180 -24.91 32.26 -45.28
CA MET A 180 -24.86 32.92 -46.58
C MET A 180 -26.11 33.74 -46.85
N VAL A 181 -26.02 34.75 -47.70
CA VAL A 181 -27.13 35.65 -48.03
C VAL A 181 -28.18 34.89 -48.84
N ALA A 182 -29.39 34.84 -48.31
CA ALA A 182 -30.54 34.16 -48.94
C ALA A 182 -31.29 35.11 -49.87
N ARG A 183 -31.86 36.16 -49.27
CA ARG A 183 -32.81 37.05 -49.94
C ARG A 183 -32.75 38.45 -49.37
N ARG A 184 -32.85 39.44 -50.25
CA ARG A 184 -32.99 40.85 -49.89
C ARG A 184 -34.41 41.18 -49.41
N VAL A 185 -34.54 42.24 -48.61
CA VAL A 185 -35.83 42.85 -48.27
C VAL A 185 -35.83 44.31 -48.73
N ARG A 186 -36.89 44.76 -49.40
CA ARG A 186 -37.05 46.16 -49.82
C ARG A 186 -37.99 46.89 -48.85
N GLY A 187 -37.64 48.13 -48.47
CA GLY A 187 -38.55 49.07 -47.81
C GLY A 187 -38.80 48.87 -46.31
N ALA A 188 -37.95 48.13 -45.58
CA ALA A 188 -38.13 47.89 -44.15
C ALA A 188 -36.85 48.14 -43.30
N PRO A 189 -36.21 49.33 -43.36
CA PRO A 189 -35.09 49.64 -42.48
C PRO A 189 -35.50 49.48 -41.00
N PRO A 190 -34.62 48.92 -40.13
CA PRO A 190 -33.21 48.63 -40.37
C PRO A 190 -32.93 47.31 -41.12
N LYS A 191 -33.92 46.51 -41.50
CA LYS A 191 -33.72 45.20 -42.11
C LYS A 191 -33.36 45.27 -43.59
N ILE A 192 -32.27 44.62 -43.97
CA ILE A 192 -31.70 44.65 -45.34
C ILE A 192 -31.76 43.29 -46.06
N GLY A 193 -31.88 42.19 -45.31
CA GLY A 193 -32.00 40.85 -45.89
C GLY A 193 -32.11 39.73 -44.86
N TYR A 194 -31.95 38.50 -45.33
CA TYR A 194 -31.92 37.28 -44.53
C TYR A 194 -30.68 36.45 -44.85
N LEU A 195 -30.14 35.77 -43.84
CA LEU A 195 -29.10 34.76 -44.01
C LEU A 195 -29.65 33.36 -43.76
N ILE A 196 -29.23 32.41 -44.60
CA ILE A 196 -29.35 30.97 -44.33
C ILE A 196 -28.22 30.60 -43.39
N THR A 197 -28.54 30.00 -42.25
CA THR A 197 -27.53 29.65 -41.24
C THR A 197 -26.66 28.49 -41.71
N VAL A 198 -25.43 28.40 -41.19
CA VAL A 198 -24.55 27.24 -41.41
C VAL A 198 -25.25 25.92 -41.06
N ALA A 199 -26.09 25.88 -40.03
CA ALA A 199 -26.83 24.66 -39.68
C ALA A 199 -27.70 24.17 -40.86
N THR A 200 -28.49 25.08 -41.45
CA THR A 200 -29.33 24.78 -42.61
C THR A 200 -28.52 24.38 -43.85
N VAL A 201 -27.36 25.00 -44.05
CA VAL A 201 -26.44 24.65 -45.15
C VAL A 201 -25.90 23.22 -44.97
N LEU A 202 -25.46 22.87 -43.77
CA LEU A 202 -24.88 21.55 -43.49
C LEU A 202 -25.93 20.43 -43.51
N ASP A 203 -27.17 20.71 -43.10
CA ASP A 203 -28.29 19.78 -43.24
C ASP A 203 -28.60 19.47 -44.72
N THR A 204 -28.30 20.41 -45.63
CA THR A 204 -28.55 20.26 -47.07
C THR A 204 -27.45 19.46 -47.77
N TRP A 205 -26.20 19.60 -47.34
CA TRP A 205 -25.06 18.94 -47.97
C TRP A 205 -24.31 18.09 -46.93
N PRO A 206 -24.82 16.88 -46.61
CA PRO A 206 -24.24 16.02 -45.58
C PRO A 206 -22.78 15.67 -45.84
N GLU A 207 -22.38 15.46 -47.09
CA GLU A 207 -20.98 15.18 -47.44
C GLU A 207 -20.06 16.38 -47.15
N LEU A 208 -20.57 17.61 -47.27
CA LEU A 208 -19.84 18.80 -46.86
C LEU A 208 -19.77 18.92 -45.34
N ALA A 209 -20.85 18.57 -44.64
CA ALA A 209 -20.86 18.47 -43.19
C ALA A 209 -19.82 17.46 -42.69
N GLU A 210 -19.68 16.31 -43.34
CA GLU A 210 -18.62 15.34 -43.00
C GLU A 210 -17.21 15.89 -43.19
N VAL A 211 -16.97 16.76 -44.17
CA VAL A 211 -15.64 17.35 -44.43
C VAL A 211 -15.35 18.54 -43.50
N ILE A 212 -16.34 19.36 -43.19
CA ILE A 212 -16.19 20.56 -42.36
C ILE A 212 -16.28 20.24 -40.86
N GLU A 213 -17.16 19.30 -40.49
CA GLU A 213 -17.35 18.78 -39.14
C GLU A 213 -16.57 17.48 -38.90
N ARG A 214 -15.64 17.16 -39.80
CA ARG A 214 -14.76 15.99 -39.74
C ARG A 214 -14.24 15.82 -38.32
N ARG A 215 -14.24 14.56 -37.87
CA ARG A 215 -13.66 14.17 -36.58
C ARG A 215 -12.26 14.79 -36.46
N PRO A 216 -11.86 15.25 -35.26
CA PRO A 216 -10.53 15.81 -35.06
C PRO A 216 -9.48 14.88 -35.70
N PRO A 217 -8.57 15.41 -36.53
CA PRO A 217 -7.58 14.61 -37.25
C PRO A 217 -6.50 14.04 -36.30
N PHE A 218 -6.55 14.42 -35.03
CA PHE A 218 -5.68 13.98 -33.95
C PHE A 218 -6.44 13.04 -33.01
N ARG A 219 -5.77 12.00 -32.53
CA ARG A 219 -6.40 10.89 -31.81
C ARG A 219 -6.27 10.96 -30.28
N ALA A 220 -5.88 12.12 -29.75
CA ALA A 220 -5.60 12.33 -28.33
C ALA A 220 -4.66 11.24 -27.76
N LEU A 221 -5.08 10.53 -26.72
CA LEU A 221 -4.29 9.43 -26.12
C LEU A 221 -4.55 8.05 -26.76
N ARG A 222 -5.42 7.95 -27.76
CA ARG A 222 -5.71 6.66 -28.41
C ARG A 222 -4.62 6.33 -29.42
N PRO A 223 -4.18 5.07 -29.52
CA PRO A 223 -3.34 4.65 -30.64
C PRO A 223 -4.12 4.83 -31.95
N PHE A 224 -3.39 5.08 -33.04
CA PHE A 224 -4.00 5.09 -34.37
C PHE A 224 -4.42 3.66 -34.72
N ALA A 225 -5.67 3.49 -35.12
CA ALA A 225 -6.19 2.22 -35.61
C ALA A 225 -6.04 2.12 -37.13
N GLU A 226 -6.37 0.96 -37.70
CA GLU A 226 -6.32 0.74 -39.15
C GLU A 226 -7.20 1.71 -39.94
N GLU A 227 -8.36 2.09 -39.39
CA GLU A 227 -9.26 3.12 -39.94
C GLU A 227 -8.62 4.52 -39.99
N ASP A 228 -7.58 4.75 -39.19
CA ASP A 228 -6.89 6.03 -39.10
C ASP A 228 -5.63 6.08 -39.98
N ALA A 229 -5.42 5.12 -40.89
CA ALA A 229 -4.21 5.02 -41.73
C ALA A 229 -3.94 6.30 -42.55
N GLU A 230 -4.99 6.96 -43.05
CA GLU A 230 -4.87 8.23 -43.78
C GLU A 230 -4.41 9.41 -42.92
N LEU A 231 -4.46 9.27 -41.59
CA LEU A 231 -4.04 10.27 -40.61
C LEU A 231 -2.65 9.95 -40.00
N PHE A 232 -2.03 8.83 -40.39
CA PHE A 232 -0.78 8.35 -39.82
C PHE A 232 0.43 8.73 -40.69
N PHE A 233 1.16 9.78 -40.28
CA PHE A 233 2.28 10.34 -41.02
C PHE A 233 3.62 10.24 -40.26
N GLY A 234 4.73 10.32 -40.99
CA GLY A 234 6.09 10.37 -40.46
C GLY A 234 6.75 9.00 -40.23
N ARG A 235 6.06 7.91 -40.56
CA ARG A 235 6.53 6.52 -40.40
C ARG A 235 6.45 5.70 -41.69
N GLU A 236 6.41 6.37 -42.84
CA GLU A 236 6.18 5.75 -44.15
C GLU A 236 7.29 4.75 -44.50
N GLU A 237 8.56 5.13 -44.33
CA GLU A 237 9.72 4.28 -44.60
C GLU A 237 9.77 3.04 -43.67
N GLN A 238 9.55 3.25 -42.37
CA GLN A 238 9.54 2.17 -41.38
C GLN A 238 8.35 1.22 -41.58
N THR A 239 7.20 1.75 -42.02
CA THR A 239 6.04 0.95 -42.41
C THR A 239 6.39 0.03 -43.58
N ALA A 240 6.98 0.58 -44.64
CA ALA A 240 7.39 -0.19 -45.81
C ALA A 240 8.44 -1.26 -45.47
N GLN A 241 9.45 -0.90 -44.66
CA GLN A 241 10.47 -1.83 -44.20
C GLN A 241 9.88 -3.00 -43.40
N LEU A 242 9.04 -2.69 -42.41
CA LEU A 242 8.45 -3.69 -41.52
C LEU A 242 7.45 -4.58 -42.26
N ALA A 243 6.61 -4.00 -43.13
CA ALA A 243 5.73 -4.77 -43.99
C ALA A 243 6.51 -5.68 -44.96
N GLY A 244 7.68 -5.24 -45.45
CA GLY A 244 8.57 -6.06 -46.26
C GLY A 244 9.12 -7.26 -45.48
N LEU A 245 9.66 -7.04 -44.29
CA LEU A 245 10.20 -8.10 -43.43
C LEU A 245 9.12 -9.10 -42.99
N ALA A 246 7.93 -8.62 -42.65
CA ALA A 246 6.78 -9.44 -42.23
C ALA A 246 6.33 -10.44 -43.32
N ARG A 247 6.59 -10.15 -44.60
CA ARG A 247 6.29 -11.05 -45.73
C ARG A 247 7.24 -12.24 -45.81
N THR A 248 8.53 -12.00 -45.60
CA THR A 248 9.59 -12.98 -45.89
C THR A 248 10.03 -13.75 -44.67
N THR A 249 9.94 -13.14 -43.50
CA THR A 249 10.54 -13.67 -42.27
C THR A 249 9.49 -14.41 -41.44
N PRO A 250 9.78 -15.63 -40.94
CA PRO A 250 8.84 -16.38 -40.12
C PRO A 250 8.42 -15.67 -38.84
N VAL A 251 9.36 -14.98 -38.17
CA VAL A 251 9.09 -14.22 -36.95
C VAL A 251 9.82 -12.88 -37.01
N VAL A 252 9.08 -11.79 -36.86
CA VAL A 252 9.62 -10.43 -36.73
C VAL A 252 9.22 -9.87 -35.38
N CYS A 253 10.15 -9.25 -34.67
CA CYS A 253 9.90 -8.63 -33.37
C CYS A 253 10.22 -7.13 -33.44
N VAL A 254 9.23 -6.29 -33.24
CA VAL A 254 9.33 -4.85 -33.20
C VAL A 254 9.60 -4.42 -31.77
N VAL A 255 10.76 -3.83 -31.52
CA VAL A 255 11.22 -3.46 -30.17
C VAL A 255 11.38 -1.95 -30.06
N GLY A 256 10.94 -1.38 -28.94
CA GLY A 256 11.21 0.03 -28.65
C GLY A 256 10.58 0.54 -27.34
N PRO A 257 10.90 1.76 -26.91
CA PRO A 257 10.41 2.33 -25.66
C PRO A 257 8.88 2.50 -25.61
N SER A 258 8.33 2.74 -24.43
CA SER A 258 6.91 3.09 -24.27
C SER A 258 6.62 4.46 -24.92
N GLY A 259 5.46 4.59 -25.57
CA GLY A 259 5.02 5.87 -26.15
C GLY A 259 5.61 6.27 -27.51
N VAL A 260 6.55 5.52 -28.11
CA VAL A 260 7.14 5.86 -29.43
C VAL A 260 6.24 5.55 -30.64
N GLY A 261 5.05 4.98 -30.38
CA GLY A 261 4.03 4.69 -31.41
C GLY A 261 4.10 3.30 -32.04
N LYS A 262 4.66 2.28 -31.36
CA LYS A 262 4.74 0.89 -31.88
C LYS A 262 3.39 0.30 -32.28
N SER A 263 2.38 0.40 -31.40
CA SER A 263 1.03 -0.08 -31.70
C SER A 263 0.41 0.72 -32.85
N SER A 264 0.58 2.05 -32.90
CA SER A 264 0.11 2.86 -34.04
C SER A 264 0.82 2.47 -35.35
N LEU A 265 2.12 2.20 -35.33
CA LEU A 265 2.88 1.74 -36.49
C LEU A 265 2.36 0.38 -36.99
N LEU A 266 2.08 -0.54 -36.06
CA LEU A 266 1.47 -1.82 -36.40
C LEU A 266 0.08 -1.60 -37.03
N HIS A 267 -0.84 -1.00 -36.29
CA HIS A 267 -2.26 -0.92 -36.66
C HIS A 267 -2.58 0.02 -37.81
N ALA A 268 -1.99 1.22 -37.84
CA ALA A 268 -2.28 2.24 -38.86
C ALA A 268 -1.26 2.30 -39.99
N GLY A 269 -0.06 1.74 -39.81
CA GLY A 269 0.95 1.65 -40.85
C GLY A 269 0.97 0.28 -41.52
N VAL A 270 1.35 -0.76 -40.76
CA VAL A 270 1.78 -2.06 -41.31
C VAL A 270 0.59 -2.94 -41.71
N LEU A 271 -0.42 -3.09 -40.83
CA LEU A 271 -1.57 -3.95 -41.09
C LEU A 271 -2.39 -3.54 -42.33
N PRO A 272 -2.69 -2.24 -42.59
CA PRO A 272 -3.38 -1.83 -43.81
C PRO A 272 -2.62 -2.25 -45.07
N VAL A 273 -1.29 -2.07 -45.09
CA VAL A 273 -0.45 -2.48 -46.22
C VAL A 273 -0.51 -3.99 -46.42
N LEU A 274 -0.38 -4.78 -45.34
CA LEU A 274 -0.40 -6.24 -45.44
C LEU A 274 -1.77 -6.81 -45.82
N ARG A 275 -2.88 -6.16 -45.45
CA ARG A 275 -4.24 -6.60 -45.81
C ARG A 275 -4.62 -6.30 -47.25
N GLN A 276 -3.99 -5.31 -47.87
CA GLN A 276 -4.17 -5.02 -49.29
C GLN A 276 -3.44 -6.04 -50.19
N GLU A 277 -2.54 -6.84 -49.63
CA GLU A 277 -1.79 -7.84 -50.39
C GLU A 277 -2.68 -9.04 -50.78
N PRO A 278 -2.76 -9.39 -52.07
CA PRO A 278 -3.57 -10.52 -52.52
C PRO A 278 -3.16 -11.84 -51.85
N GLY A 279 -4.13 -12.54 -51.26
CA GLY A 279 -3.91 -13.85 -50.63
C GLY A 279 -3.27 -13.78 -49.24
N GLN A 280 -2.96 -12.60 -48.70
CA GLN A 280 -2.48 -12.45 -47.33
C GLN A 280 -3.68 -12.31 -46.37
N VAL A 281 -3.78 -13.23 -45.41
CA VAL A 281 -4.73 -13.14 -44.30
C VAL A 281 -3.98 -12.59 -43.09
N VAL A 282 -4.60 -11.67 -42.36
CA VAL A 282 -3.99 -11.01 -41.20
C VAL A 282 -4.88 -11.23 -39.99
N LEU A 283 -4.32 -11.87 -38.97
CA LEU A 283 -4.91 -12.06 -37.67
C LEU A 283 -4.16 -11.17 -36.68
N VAL A 284 -4.90 -10.49 -35.80
CA VAL A 284 -4.33 -9.63 -34.77
C VAL A 284 -4.87 -10.07 -33.42
N LEU A 285 -4.01 -10.14 -32.42
CA LEU A 285 -4.42 -10.34 -31.05
C LEU A 285 -3.54 -9.53 -30.09
N ARG A 286 -4.09 -9.31 -28.90
CA ARG A 286 -3.34 -8.95 -27.71
C ARG A 286 -3.48 -10.08 -26.69
N PRO A 287 -2.40 -10.54 -26.02
CA PRO A 287 -2.47 -11.69 -25.11
C PRO A 287 -3.55 -11.56 -24.01
N SER A 288 -3.80 -10.33 -23.52
CA SER A 288 -4.81 -10.04 -22.50
C SER A 288 -6.27 -10.02 -22.97
N ASP A 289 -6.56 -10.14 -24.28
CA ASP A 289 -7.95 -10.14 -24.79
C ASP A 289 -8.71 -11.44 -24.45
N GLY A 290 -7.99 -12.49 -24.03
CA GLY A 290 -8.56 -13.78 -23.60
C GLY A 290 -8.27 -14.10 -22.13
N SER A 291 -8.90 -15.16 -21.62
CA SER A 291 -8.63 -15.68 -20.27
C SER A 291 -7.18 -16.19 -20.11
N THR A 292 -6.58 -16.65 -21.21
CA THR A 292 -5.15 -16.92 -21.36
C THR A 292 -4.69 -16.46 -22.76
N PRO A 293 -3.39 -16.28 -23.02
CA PRO A 293 -2.89 -15.91 -24.36
C PRO A 293 -3.32 -16.89 -25.45
N LEU A 294 -3.48 -18.18 -25.09
CA LEU A 294 -3.95 -19.21 -26.02
C LEU A 294 -5.45 -19.05 -26.33
N HIS A 295 -6.27 -18.63 -25.36
CA HIS A 295 -7.68 -18.29 -25.62
C HIS A 295 -7.80 -17.03 -26.50
N ALA A 296 -6.93 -16.03 -26.30
CA ALA A 296 -6.90 -14.84 -27.16
C ALA A 296 -6.59 -15.23 -28.62
N LEU A 297 -5.62 -16.13 -28.83
CA LEU A 297 -5.29 -16.65 -30.15
C LEU A 297 -6.43 -17.48 -30.76
N ALA A 298 -7.04 -18.37 -29.97
CA ALA A 298 -8.17 -19.19 -30.40
C ALA A 298 -9.39 -18.34 -30.78
N ALA A 299 -9.72 -17.32 -29.98
CA ALA A 299 -10.79 -16.37 -30.28
C ALA A 299 -10.51 -15.59 -31.58
N ALA A 300 -9.27 -15.12 -31.77
CA ALA A 300 -8.87 -14.46 -33.01
C ALA A 300 -8.96 -15.39 -34.23
N PHE A 301 -8.65 -16.69 -34.08
CA PHE A 301 -8.87 -17.69 -35.12
C PHE A 301 -10.36 -17.94 -35.39
N ASP A 302 -11.19 -18.05 -34.35
CA ASP A 302 -12.64 -18.24 -34.49
C ASP A 302 -13.29 -17.07 -35.23
N HIS A 303 -12.86 -15.83 -34.97
CA HIS A 303 -13.31 -14.65 -35.74
C HIS A 303 -13.02 -14.76 -37.24
N LEU A 304 -12.00 -15.53 -37.64
CA LEU A 304 -11.71 -15.81 -39.04
C LEU A 304 -12.46 -17.03 -39.60
N LEU A 305 -12.73 -18.04 -38.76
CA LEU A 305 -13.41 -19.28 -39.17
C LEU A 305 -14.94 -19.16 -39.19
N ALA A 306 -15.53 -18.40 -38.26
CA ALA A 306 -16.97 -18.30 -38.06
C ALA A 306 -17.39 -16.86 -37.66
N PRO A 307 -17.22 -15.87 -38.54
CA PRO A 307 -17.47 -14.45 -38.22
C PRO A 307 -18.90 -14.18 -37.73
N ASP A 308 -19.90 -14.91 -38.24
CA ASP A 308 -21.33 -14.68 -38.01
C ASP A 308 -21.93 -15.50 -36.85
N ALA A 309 -21.11 -16.25 -36.12
CA ALA A 309 -21.62 -17.11 -35.05
C ALA A 309 -22.22 -16.33 -33.86
N SER A 310 -23.21 -16.92 -33.19
CA SER A 310 -23.77 -16.36 -31.97
C SER A 310 -22.71 -16.32 -30.86
N ALA A 311 -22.87 -15.40 -29.88
CA ALA A 311 -21.94 -15.28 -28.76
C ALA A 311 -21.82 -16.58 -27.94
N HIS A 312 -22.90 -17.36 -27.84
CA HIS A 312 -22.91 -18.64 -27.13
C HIS A 312 -22.11 -19.72 -27.87
N ASP A 313 -22.31 -19.85 -29.19
CA ASP A 313 -21.60 -20.86 -29.99
C ASP A 313 -20.10 -20.56 -30.10
N ARG A 314 -19.70 -19.28 -30.01
CA ARG A 314 -18.29 -18.87 -30.01
C ARG A 314 -17.54 -19.43 -28.80
N LEU A 315 -18.14 -19.41 -27.61
CA LEU A 315 -17.46 -19.86 -26.38
C LEU A 315 -17.04 -21.34 -26.49
N ALA A 316 -17.96 -22.22 -26.87
CA ALA A 316 -17.68 -23.65 -27.01
C ALA A 316 -16.63 -23.95 -28.11
N ARG A 317 -16.66 -23.20 -29.22
CA ARG A 317 -15.67 -23.37 -30.29
C ARG A 317 -14.29 -22.85 -29.91
N VAL A 318 -14.22 -21.76 -29.14
CA VAL A 318 -12.95 -21.23 -28.65
C VAL A 318 -12.27 -22.26 -27.74
N ASP A 319 -13.01 -22.93 -26.85
CA ASP A 319 -12.44 -23.97 -25.98
C ASP A 319 -11.93 -25.17 -26.79
N ASP A 320 -12.68 -25.66 -27.79
CA ASP A 320 -12.21 -26.73 -28.69
C ASP A 320 -10.97 -26.31 -29.50
N LEU A 321 -10.90 -25.05 -29.95
CA LEU A 321 -9.71 -24.51 -30.62
C LEU A 321 -8.52 -24.43 -29.66
N VAL A 322 -8.71 -24.06 -28.40
CA VAL A 322 -7.63 -24.04 -27.39
C VAL A 322 -7.04 -25.43 -27.22
N ASP A 323 -7.87 -26.47 -27.08
CA ASP A 323 -7.42 -27.85 -26.93
C ASP A 323 -6.64 -28.33 -28.17
N ARG A 324 -7.13 -28.03 -29.38
CA ARG A 324 -6.44 -28.36 -30.63
C ARG A 324 -5.10 -27.65 -30.76
N LEU A 325 -5.04 -26.36 -30.42
CA LEU A 325 -3.79 -25.60 -30.47
C LEU A 325 -2.79 -26.13 -29.44
N ALA A 326 -3.22 -26.46 -28.23
CA ALA A 326 -2.38 -27.05 -27.18
C ALA A 326 -1.82 -28.42 -27.59
N ALA A 327 -2.59 -29.23 -28.33
CA ALA A 327 -2.16 -30.50 -28.90
C ALA A 327 -1.23 -30.37 -30.12
N GLY A 328 -0.90 -29.14 -30.56
CA GLY A 328 -0.01 -28.89 -31.69
C GLY A 328 -0.69 -28.82 -33.06
N GLY A 329 -2.04 -28.76 -33.11
CA GLY A 329 -2.87 -28.75 -34.32
C GLY A 329 -2.94 -27.41 -35.07
N VAL A 330 -2.07 -26.44 -34.76
CA VAL A 330 -2.13 -25.09 -35.36
C VAL A 330 -1.99 -25.11 -36.88
N ALA A 331 -1.22 -26.03 -37.47
CA ALA A 331 -1.10 -26.13 -38.93
C ALA A 331 -2.44 -26.43 -39.61
N ASP A 332 -3.29 -27.26 -39.00
CA ASP A 332 -4.61 -27.58 -39.51
C ASP A 332 -5.59 -26.43 -39.31
N VAL A 333 -5.51 -25.73 -38.17
CA VAL A 333 -6.30 -24.50 -37.92
C VAL A 333 -5.95 -23.42 -38.95
N VAL A 334 -4.66 -23.17 -39.19
CA VAL A 334 -4.19 -22.23 -40.21
C VAL A 334 -4.68 -22.62 -41.60
N ARG A 335 -4.62 -23.92 -41.96
CA ARG A 335 -5.14 -24.40 -43.24
C ARG A 335 -6.65 -24.16 -43.39
N ALA A 336 -7.41 -24.39 -42.33
CA ALA A 336 -8.85 -24.11 -42.31
C ALA A 336 -9.13 -22.61 -42.50
N VAL A 337 -8.42 -21.75 -41.79
CA VAL A 337 -8.53 -20.27 -41.92
C VAL A 337 -8.22 -19.82 -43.34
N LEU A 338 -7.12 -20.31 -43.92
CA LEU A 338 -6.73 -19.96 -45.29
C LEU A 338 -7.75 -20.45 -46.31
N THR A 339 -8.36 -21.61 -46.10
CA THR A 339 -9.43 -22.13 -46.97
C THR A 339 -10.68 -21.24 -46.89
N GLU A 340 -11.13 -20.93 -45.68
CA GLU A 340 -12.33 -20.11 -45.43
C GLU A 340 -12.16 -18.68 -45.95
N ARG A 341 -11.00 -18.06 -45.69
CA ARG A 341 -10.69 -16.69 -46.14
C ARG A 341 -10.13 -16.62 -47.56
N ARG A 342 -10.04 -17.75 -48.28
CA ARG A 342 -9.44 -17.88 -49.62
C ARG A 342 -8.03 -17.25 -49.70
N GLY A 343 -7.27 -17.41 -48.63
CA GLY A 343 -5.89 -16.93 -48.48
C GLY A 343 -4.85 -17.97 -48.88
N GLN A 344 -3.63 -17.48 -49.11
CA GLN A 344 -2.43 -18.27 -49.39
C GLN A 344 -1.47 -18.30 -48.20
N ARG A 345 -1.43 -17.22 -47.40
CA ARG A 345 -0.55 -17.09 -46.23
C ARG A 345 -1.24 -16.34 -45.11
N LEU A 346 -1.00 -16.76 -43.86
CA LEU A 346 -1.52 -16.08 -42.66
C LEU A 346 -0.39 -15.32 -41.95
N LEU A 347 -0.65 -14.10 -41.50
CA LEU A 347 0.23 -13.40 -40.57
C LEU A 347 -0.50 -13.20 -39.25
N VAL A 348 0.12 -13.62 -38.15
CA VAL A 348 -0.37 -13.43 -36.79
C VAL A 348 0.41 -12.29 -36.16
N ALA A 349 -0.23 -11.14 -36.00
CA ALA A 349 0.31 -9.99 -35.28
C ALA A 349 -0.09 -10.07 -33.80
N VAL A 350 0.90 -10.08 -32.92
CA VAL A 350 0.70 -10.03 -31.46
C VAL A 350 1.14 -8.66 -30.97
N ASP A 351 0.18 -7.82 -30.62
CA ASP A 351 0.45 -6.51 -30.03
C ASP A 351 0.64 -6.66 -28.51
N GLN A 352 1.56 -5.88 -27.93
CA GLN A 352 1.95 -5.96 -26.50
C GLN A 352 2.30 -7.41 -26.07
N PHE A 353 3.27 -8.01 -26.76
CA PHE A 353 3.74 -9.36 -26.45
C PHE A 353 4.25 -9.50 -25.01
N GLU A 354 4.72 -8.42 -24.38
CA GLU A 354 5.11 -8.40 -22.97
C GLU A 354 4.04 -8.92 -21.99
N GLU A 355 2.76 -8.89 -22.35
CA GLU A 355 1.67 -9.36 -21.48
C GLU A 355 1.70 -10.86 -21.22
N VAL A 356 2.43 -11.63 -22.03
CA VAL A 356 2.62 -13.07 -21.76
C VAL A 356 3.41 -13.32 -20.47
N PHE A 357 4.14 -12.32 -19.96
CA PHE A 357 4.86 -12.40 -18.69
C PHE A 357 3.94 -12.19 -17.48
N ASP A 358 2.74 -11.64 -17.66
CA ASP A 358 1.74 -11.50 -16.58
C ASP A 358 0.94 -12.80 -16.31
N VAL A 359 1.15 -13.86 -17.10
CA VAL A 359 0.44 -15.16 -16.95
C VAL A 359 1.36 -16.29 -16.45
N PRO A 360 0.81 -17.39 -15.88
CA PRO A 360 1.61 -18.52 -15.40
C PRO A 360 2.51 -19.12 -16.48
N THR A 361 3.70 -19.59 -16.10
CA THR A 361 4.72 -20.13 -17.00
C THR A 361 4.18 -21.23 -17.93
N ALA A 362 3.30 -22.11 -17.43
CA ALA A 362 2.70 -23.16 -18.24
C ALA A 362 1.83 -22.60 -19.39
N GLN A 363 1.06 -21.54 -19.14
CA GLN A 363 0.21 -20.89 -20.15
C GLN A 363 1.05 -20.11 -21.16
N ARG A 364 2.08 -19.39 -20.68
CA ARG A 364 3.06 -18.70 -21.53
C ARG A 364 3.77 -19.70 -22.45
N ALA A 365 4.28 -20.81 -21.91
CA ALA A 365 4.97 -21.85 -22.67
C ALA A 365 4.05 -22.53 -23.70
N ALA A 366 2.77 -22.77 -23.36
CA ALA A 366 1.80 -23.32 -24.30
C ALA A 366 1.58 -22.38 -25.48
N PHE A 367 1.41 -21.08 -25.22
CA PHE A 367 1.23 -20.06 -26.25
C PHE A 367 2.47 -19.88 -27.13
N THR A 368 3.66 -19.74 -26.55
CA THR A 368 4.90 -19.56 -27.31
C THR A 368 5.23 -20.78 -28.17
N ARG A 369 4.97 -22.00 -27.67
CA ARG A 369 5.13 -23.24 -28.45
C ARG A 369 4.29 -23.26 -29.72
N VAL A 370 3.07 -22.70 -29.67
CA VAL A 370 2.24 -22.54 -30.87
C VAL A 370 2.90 -21.58 -31.85
N LEU A 371 3.37 -20.41 -31.39
CA LEU A 371 4.04 -19.42 -32.24
C LEU A 371 5.36 -19.93 -32.84
N VAL A 372 6.15 -20.71 -32.08
CA VAL A 372 7.40 -21.35 -32.56
C VAL A 372 7.14 -22.20 -33.80
N SER A 373 5.96 -22.82 -33.93
CA SER A 373 5.66 -23.65 -35.10
C SER A 373 5.55 -22.88 -36.42
N ALA A 374 5.45 -21.54 -36.39
CA ALA A 374 5.59 -20.69 -37.58
C ALA A 374 7.02 -20.73 -38.17
N THR A 375 8.02 -21.14 -37.38
CA THR A 375 9.42 -21.28 -37.83
C THR A 375 9.68 -22.59 -38.58
N ARG A 376 8.71 -23.51 -38.62
CA ARG A 376 8.86 -24.78 -39.33
C ARG A 376 8.97 -24.55 -40.83
N PRO A 377 9.89 -25.25 -41.53
CA PRO A 377 9.98 -25.17 -42.99
C PRO A 377 8.62 -25.47 -43.66
N GLY A 378 8.21 -24.62 -44.59
CA GLY A 378 6.93 -24.78 -45.31
C GLY A 378 5.69 -24.35 -44.54
N ALA A 379 5.82 -23.72 -43.36
CA ALA A 379 4.69 -23.11 -42.67
C ALA A 379 4.04 -22.02 -43.54
N ALA A 380 2.74 -22.14 -43.78
CA ALA A 380 1.96 -21.15 -44.54
C ALA A 380 1.59 -19.91 -43.70
N TRP A 381 2.37 -19.61 -42.64
CA TRP A 381 2.11 -18.50 -41.75
C TRP A 381 3.36 -17.93 -41.10
N SER A 382 3.28 -16.67 -40.65
CA SER A 382 4.34 -15.95 -39.94
C SER A 382 3.80 -15.18 -38.74
N VAL A 383 4.71 -14.73 -37.88
CA VAL A 383 4.40 -14.02 -36.63
C VAL A 383 5.08 -12.65 -36.63
N LEU A 384 4.32 -11.62 -36.25
CA LEU A 384 4.82 -10.26 -36.02
C LEU A 384 4.53 -9.89 -34.57
N LEU A 385 5.56 -9.64 -33.77
CA LEU A 385 5.44 -9.31 -32.35
C LEU A 385 5.75 -7.84 -32.14
N ASN A 386 4.95 -7.11 -31.36
CA ASN A 386 5.36 -5.85 -30.75
C ASN A 386 5.81 -6.12 -29.32
N LEU A 387 7.01 -5.68 -28.95
CA LEU A 387 7.60 -5.88 -27.64
C LEU A 387 8.18 -4.57 -27.09
N ARG A 388 7.95 -4.28 -25.82
CA ARG A 388 8.66 -3.18 -25.12
C ARG A 388 10.13 -3.57 -24.88
N ASP A 389 11.04 -2.61 -25.10
CA ASP A 389 12.49 -2.77 -24.89
C ASP A 389 12.90 -3.39 -23.55
N THR A 390 12.27 -2.95 -22.45
CA THR A 390 12.45 -3.51 -21.09
C THR A 390 12.19 -5.02 -20.98
N PHE A 391 11.42 -5.62 -21.90
CA PHE A 391 11.11 -7.05 -21.90
C PHE A 391 12.03 -7.87 -22.82
N LEU A 392 13.03 -7.25 -23.45
CA LEU A 392 14.03 -7.98 -24.25
C LEU A 392 14.89 -8.90 -23.37
N GLY A 393 15.36 -8.41 -22.22
CA GLY A 393 16.11 -9.22 -21.24
C GLY A 393 15.29 -10.41 -20.68
N PRO A 394 14.09 -10.17 -20.13
CA PRO A 394 13.17 -11.24 -19.70
C PRO A 394 12.88 -12.29 -20.79
N SER A 395 12.77 -11.88 -22.05
CA SER A 395 12.57 -12.81 -23.18
C SER A 395 13.75 -13.76 -23.41
N LEU A 396 14.96 -13.37 -23.03
CA LEU A 396 16.15 -14.22 -23.10
C LEU A 396 16.30 -15.14 -21.88
N GLY A 397 15.66 -14.80 -20.75
CA GLY A 397 15.70 -15.59 -19.51
C GLY A 397 14.62 -16.67 -19.40
N ASP A 398 13.48 -16.50 -20.07
CA ASP A 398 12.39 -17.49 -20.06
C ASP A 398 12.58 -18.54 -21.18
N GLN A 399 12.71 -19.82 -20.83
CA GLN A 399 12.94 -20.90 -21.79
C GLN A 399 11.84 -21.00 -22.87
N GLY A 400 10.57 -20.77 -22.50
CA GLY A 400 9.46 -20.85 -23.45
C GLY A 400 9.46 -19.71 -24.47
N VAL A 401 9.88 -18.50 -24.08
CA VAL A 401 10.01 -17.35 -24.97
C VAL A 401 11.34 -17.38 -25.74
N LEU A 402 12.41 -17.90 -25.13
CA LEU A 402 13.73 -17.99 -25.75
C LEU A 402 13.69 -18.79 -27.06
N GLU A 403 12.89 -19.86 -27.13
CA GLU A 403 12.74 -20.66 -28.36
C GLU A 403 12.27 -19.84 -29.57
N ILE A 404 11.31 -18.92 -29.38
CA ILE A 404 10.85 -18.02 -30.45
C ILE A 404 11.80 -16.84 -30.63
N ALA A 405 12.35 -16.30 -29.53
CA ALA A 405 13.27 -15.17 -29.57
C ALA A 405 14.59 -15.50 -30.30
N ALA A 406 15.06 -16.74 -30.22
CA ALA A 406 16.24 -17.20 -30.97
C ALA A 406 16.04 -17.19 -32.50
N ARG A 407 14.80 -17.02 -32.99
CA ARG A 407 14.44 -17.07 -34.42
C ARG A 407 13.88 -15.77 -34.96
N TRP A 408 13.60 -14.78 -34.12
CA TRP A 408 13.01 -13.52 -34.58
C TRP A 408 14.04 -12.61 -35.26
N VAL A 409 13.59 -11.78 -36.19
CA VAL A 409 14.35 -10.62 -36.67
C VAL A 409 13.88 -9.40 -35.91
N VAL A 410 14.80 -8.73 -35.22
CA VAL A 410 14.48 -7.54 -34.40
C VAL A 410 14.49 -6.29 -35.27
N VAL A 411 13.41 -5.52 -35.22
CA VAL A 411 13.29 -4.19 -35.82
C VAL A 411 13.09 -3.17 -34.71
N THR A 412 13.99 -2.19 -34.60
CA THR A 412 13.91 -1.18 -33.54
C THR A 412 13.11 0.03 -33.99
N VAL A 413 12.22 0.52 -33.10
CA VAL A 413 11.46 1.75 -33.30
C VAL A 413 11.96 2.81 -32.32
N ALA A 414 12.69 3.77 -32.87
CA ALA A 414 13.17 4.95 -32.15
C ALA A 414 12.18 6.12 -32.28
N ASP A 415 12.46 7.23 -31.58
CA ASP A 415 11.72 8.48 -31.73
C ASP A 415 11.71 8.99 -33.18
N LEU A 416 10.67 9.76 -33.53
CA LEU A 416 10.57 10.39 -34.84
C LEU A 416 11.69 11.42 -35.00
N THR A 417 12.33 11.43 -36.17
CA THR A 417 13.23 12.53 -36.53
C THR A 417 12.43 13.83 -36.67
N ARG A 418 13.09 14.99 -36.63
CA ARG A 418 12.41 16.29 -36.74
C ARG A 418 11.57 16.41 -38.02
N SER A 419 12.04 15.89 -39.15
CA SER A 419 11.30 15.90 -40.43
C SER A 419 10.08 14.99 -40.38
N GLN A 420 10.22 13.78 -39.85
CA GLN A 420 9.12 12.84 -39.65
C GLN A 420 8.07 13.39 -38.68
N LEU A 421 8.51 14.01 -37.58
CA LEU A 421 7.64 14.65 -36.60
C LEU A 421 6.88 15.84 -37.21
N ARG A 422 7.55 16.66 -38.04
CA ARG A 422 6.88 17.72 -38.80
C ARG A 422 5.78 17.13 -39.68
N GLY A 423 6.05 16.04 -40.40
CA GLY A 423 5.05 15.32 -41.18
C GLY A 423 3.86 14.83 -40.34
N ALA A 424 4.13 14.25 -39.16
CA ALA A 424 3.10 13.82 -38.21
C ALA A 424 2.21 14.97 -37.68
N VAL A 425 2.76 16.18 -37.57
CA VAL A 425 2.03 17.38 -37.11
C VAL A 425 1.24 18.01 -38.25
N THR A 426 1.84 18.19 -39.43
CA THR A 426 1.23 18.96 -40.53
C THR A 426 0.38 18.12 -41.47
N GLY A 427 0.74 16.86 -41.68
CA GLY A 427 0.06 15.93 -42.60
C GLY A 427 -1.44 15.79 -42.35
N PRO A 428 -1.90 15.54 -41.10
CA PRO A 428 -3.32 15.38 -40.82
C PRO A 428 -4.18 16.60 -41.16
N LEU A 429 -3.62 17.82 -41.11
CA LEU A 429 -4.34 19.04 -41.49
C LEU A 429 -4.37 19.30 -42.99
N ALA A 430 -3.38 18.79 -43.74
CA ALA A 430 -3.35 18.96 -45.19
C ALA A 430 -4.59 18.38 -45.87
N GLY A 431 -5.12 17.26 -45.35
CA GLY A 431 -6.37 16.65 -45.81
C GLY A 431 -7.65 17.42 -45.42
N VAL A 432 -7.58 18.29 -44.41
CA VAL A 432 -8.71 19.14 -43.97
C VAL A 432 -8.79 20.41 -44.83
N GLY A 433 -7.66 21.07 -45.10
CA GLY A 433 -7.56 22.22 -46.00
C GLY A 433 -8.20 23.54 -45.54
N THR A 434 -8.99 23.55 -44.46
CA THR A 434 -9.64 24.73 -43.86
C THR A 434 -8.99 25.18 -42.54
N VAL A 435 -8.03 24.41 -42.02
CA VAL A 435 -7.39 24.66 -40.73
C VAL A 435 -5.88 24.62 -40.88
N SER A 436 -5.17 25.58 -40.29
CA SER A 436 -3.70 25.66 -40.30
C SER A 436 -3.14 26.04 -38.93
N TYR A 437 -1.82 25.90 -38.79
CA TYR A 437 -1.09 26.37 -37.61
C TYR A 437 -0.75 27.85 -37.76
N GLU A 438 -0.80 28.60 -36.67
CA GLU A 438 -0.21 29.93 -36.58
C GLU A 438 1.31 29.86 -36.87
N GLU A 439 1.84 30.90 -37.51
CA GLU A 439 3.25 30.94 -37.91
C GLU A 439 4.18 30.72 -36.70
N GLY A 440 5.14 29.79 -36.84
CA GLY A 440 6.09 29.44 -35.79
C GLY A 440 5.58 28.43 -34.75
N LEU A 441 4.27 28.14 -34.68
CA LEU A 441 3.72 27.18 -33.71
C LEU A 441 4.22 25.77 -33.95
N VAL A 442 4.35 25.35 -35.22
CA VAL A 442 4.87 24.02 -35.56
C VAL A 442 6.28 23.85 -35.01
N GLU A 443 7.20 24.78 -35.28
CA GLU A 443 8.59 24.66 -34.81
C GLU A 443 8.66 24.60 -33.28
N ARG A 444 7.84 25.41 -32.60
CA ARG A 444 7.74 25.41 -31.15
C ARG A 444 7.24 24.07 -30.60
N LEU A 445 6.23 23.46 -31.23
CA LEU A 445 5.77 22.11 -30.88
C LEU A 445 6.87 21.07 -31.09
N LEU A 446 7.64 21.16 -32.18
CA LEU A 446 8.75 20.24 -32.45
C LEU A 446 9.85 20.38 -31.38
N ASP A 447 10.19 21.60 -30.97
CA ASP A 447 11.21 21.87 -29.95
C ASP A 447 10.80 21.31 -28.57
N ASP A 448 9.53 21.51 -28.18
CA ASP A 448 8.98 20.99 -26.92
C ASP A 448 8.92 19.46 -26.91
N VAL A 449 8.64 18.82 -28.05
CA VAL A 449 8.63 17.35 -28.18
C VAL A 449 10.04 16.78 -28.11
N GLN A 450 11.03 17.41 -28.76
CA GLN A 450 12.42 16.94 -28.75
C GLN A 450 13.10 17.09 -27.39
N SER A 451 12.65 18.02 -26.56
CA SER A 451 13.15 18.21 -25.20
C SER A 451 12.50 17.29 -24.16
N ALA A 452 11.47 16.53 -24.54
CA ALA A 452 10.69 15.67 -23.66
C ALA A 452 10.73 14.19 -24.10
N PRO A 453 11.13 13.25 -23.20
CA PRO A 453 11.09 11.81 -23.53
C PRO A 453 9.64 11.30 -23.67
N SER A 454 9.42 10.35 -24.60
CA SER A 454 8.12 9.68 -24.82
C SER A 454 6.93 10.64 -24.99
N SER A 455 7.13 11.70 -25.77
CA SER A 455 6.25 12.86 -25.88
C SER A 455 5.18 12.78 -26.99
N LEU A 456 5.20 11.76 -27.87
CA LEU A 456 4.21 11.62 -28.95
C LEU A 456 2.75 11.54 -28.48
N PRO A 457 2.41 10.82 -27.38
CA PRO A 457 1.06 10.83 -26.84
C PRO A 457 0.65 12.20 -26.30
N LEU A 458 1.60 12.94 -25.70
CA LEU A 458 1.36 14.33 -25.26
C LEU A 458 1.13 15.25 -26.45
N LEU A 459 1.89 15.06 -27.54
CA LEU A 459 1.73 15.83 -28.76
C LEU A 459 0.34 15.59 -29.36
N GLN A 460 -0.08 14.34 -29.52
CA GLN A 460 -1.41 14.03 -30.05
C GLN A 460 -2.53 14.61 -29.18
N PHE A 461 -2.37 14.57 -27.86
CA PHE A 461 -3.29 15.21 -26.93
C PHE A 461 -3.32 16.73 -27.12
N THR A 462 -2.15 17.36 -27.14
CA THR A 462 -1.98 18.81 -27.34
C THR A 462 -2.60 19.27 -28.65
N LEU A 463 -2.35 18.55 -29.76
CA LEU A 463 -2.94 18.85 -31.06
C LEU A 463 -4.46 18.72 -31.05
N THR A 464 -5.00 17.76 -30.30
CA THR A 464 -6.45 17.61 -30.08
C THR A 464 -7.02 18.81 -29.30
N GLU A 465 -6.33 19.25 -28.26
CA GLU A 465 -6.75 20.40 -27.44
C GLU A 465 -6.63 21.73 -28.19
N LEU A 466 -5.60 21.89 -29.03
CA LEU A 466 -5.47 23.01 -29.96
C LEU A 466 -6.61 22.99 -30.98
N TRP A 467 -6.93 21.82 -31.54
CA TRP A 467 -8.05 21.67 -32.47
C TRP A 467 -9.38 22.04 -31.82
N ALA A 468 -9.61 21.64 -30.58
CA ALA A 468 -10.82 21.98 -29.84
C ALA A 468 -10.93 23.50 -29.54
N ARG A 469 -9.79 24.17 -29.32
CA ARG A 469 -9.73 25.62 -29.01
C ARG A 469 -9.43 26.50 -30.23
N ARG A 470 -9.39 25.93 -31.44
CA ARG A 470 -9.11 26.66 -32.67
C ARG A 470 -10.09 27.82 -32.87
N ARG A 471 -9.59 28.94 -33.39
CA ARG A 471 -10.41 30.12 -33.72
C ARG A 471 -10.05 30.60 -35.12
N GLY A 472 -11.06 30.93 -35.93
CA GLY A 472 -10.83 31.36 -37.31
C GLY A 472 -10.05 30.35 -38.16
N GLY A 473 -10.17 29.04 -37.87
CA GLY A 473 -9.42 28.01 -38.58
C GLY A 473 -7.93 27.97 -38.27
N LEU A 474 -7.48 28.68 -37.23
CA LEU A 474 -6.08 28.64 -36.79
C LEU A 474 -5.94 27.89 -35.46
N LEU A 475 -4.93 27.02 -35.40
CA LEU A 475 -4.34 26.51 -34.16
C LEU A 475 -3.31 27.53 -33.70
N ARG A 476 -3.50 28.08 -32.49
CA ARG A 476 -2.87 29.35 -32.09
C ARG A 476 -1.91 29.20 -30.92
N HIS A 477 -0.95 30.11 -30.84
CA HIS A 477 -0.02 30.20 -29.70
C HIS A 477 -0.74 30.51 -28.40
N ASP A 478 -1.75 31.38 -28.42
CA ASP A 478 -2.48 31.76 -27.20
C ASP A 478 -3.22 30.58 -26.56
N ALA A 479 -3.79 29.70 -27.39
CA ALA A 479 -4.38 28.45 -26.93
C ALA A 479 -3.30 27.52 -26.35
N TYR A 480 -2.16 27.39 -27.04
CA TYR A 480 -1.02 26.57 -26.59
C TYR A 480 -0.48 27.02 -25.22
N ASP A 481 -0.31 28.33 -25.05
CA ASP A 481 0.15 28.94 -23.80
C ASP A 481 -0.91 28.84 -22.70
N GLY A 482 -2.18 28.99 -23.05
CA GLY A 482 -3.30 29.00 -22.11
C GLY A 482 -3.48 27.71 -21.32
N PHE A 483 -3.07 26.56 -21.87
CA PHE A 483 -3.03 25.30 -21.12
C PHE A 483 -1.61 24.89 -20.69
N GLY A 484 -0.60 25.76 -20.82
CA GLY A 484 0.76 25.50 -20.31
C GLY A 484 1.64 24.65 -21.24
N GLY A 485 1.45 24.74 -22.54
CA GLY A 485 2.26 24.03 -23.54
C GLY A 485 2.03 22.51 -23.57
N LEU A 486 3.00 21.77 -24.12
CA LEU A 486 2.92 20.32 -24.37
C LEU A 486 2.61 19.50 -23.11
N HIS A 487 3.30 19.78 -22.01
CA HIS A 487 3.09 19.06 -20.74
C HIS A 487 1.82 19.52 -20.01
N GLY A 488 1.51 20.82 -20.08
CA GLY A 488 0.36 21.40 -19.41
C GLY A 488 -0.97 20.95 -20.01
N ALA A 489 -1.04 20.68 -21.32
CA ALA A 489 -2.27 20.30 -22.01
C ALA A 489 -2.99 19.12 -21.33
N LEU A 490 -2.27 18.00 -21.16
CA LEU A 490 -2.83 16.79 -20.56
C LEU A 490 -3.12 16.96 -19.06
N ALA A 491 -2.20 17.60 -18.34
CA ALA A 491 -2.32 17.81 -16.90
C ALA A 491 -3.51 18.72 -16.56
N GLY A 492 -3.66 19.84 -17.28
CA GLY A 492 -4.76 20.78 -17.15
C GLY A 492 -6.10 20.14 -17.47
N TYR A 493 -6.21 19.42 -18.60
CA TYR A 493 -7.44 18.71 -18.95
C TYR A 493 -7.82 17.65 -17.91
N ALA A 494 -6.87 16.82 -17.47
CA ALA A 494 -7.13 15.82 -16.44
C ALA A 494 -7.57 16.47 -15.11
N GLN A 495 -6.98 17.62 -14.78
CA GLN A 495 -7.34 18.41 -13.60
C GLN A 495 -8.74 19.01 -13.73
N ASP A 496 -9.13 19.52 -14.89
CA ASP A 496 -10.48 20.06 -15.15
C ASP A 496 -11.56 18.96 -15.07
N VAL A 497 -11.28 17.79 -15.64
CA VAL A 497 -12.18 16.63 -15.49
C VAL A 497 -12.32 16.26 -14.02
N TRP A 498 -11.22 16.25 -13.27
CA TRP A 498 -11.25 15.94 -11.84
C TRP A 498 -12.03 16.98 -11.00
N THR A 499 -11.86 18.26 -11.26
CA THR A 499 -12.56 19.34 -10.53
C THR A 499 -14.05 19.36 -10.84
N SER A 500 -14.46 18.93 -12.04
CA SER A 500 -15.86 18.80 -12.46
C SER A 500 -16.64 17.68 -11.74
N LEU A 501 -15.94 16.74 -11.09
CA LEU A 501 -16.57 15.68 -10.31
C LEU A 501 -17.09 16.22 -8.97
N ASP A 502 -18.26 15.76 -8.53
CA ASP A 502 -18.77 16.01 -7.19
C ASP A 502 -17.91 15.30 -6.11
N PRO A 503 -18.00 15.68 -4.82
CA PRO A 503 -17.13 15.12 -3.77
C PRO A 503 -17.19 13.59 -3.65
N LEU A 504 -18.36 12.98 -3.82
CA LEU A 504 -18.54 11.53 -3.74
C LEU A 504 -17.92 10.83 -4.96
N ALA A 505 -18.19 11.35 -6.17
CA ALA A 505 -17.56 10.86 -7.39
C ALA A 505 -16.03 10.98 -7.36
N ARG A 506 -15.47 12.03 -6.75
CA ARG A 506 -14.01 12.16 -6.55
C ARG A 506 -13.46 11.07 -5.62
N GLN A 507 -14.19 10.68 -4.58
CA GLN A 507 -13.77 9.59 -3.70
C GLN A 507 -13.72 8.26 -4.47
N HIS A 508 -14.76 7.94 -5.26
CA HIS A 508 -14.76 6.74 -6.10
C HIS A 508 -13.70 6.79 -7.20
N ALA A 509 -13.49 7.96 -7.83
CA ALA A 509 -12.43 8.16 -8.83
C ALA A 509 -11.03 7.98 -8.22
N ARG A 510 -10.78 8.48 -7.00
CA ARG A 510 -9.53 8.26 -6.27
C ARG A 510 -9.23 6.76 -6.13
N ARG A 511 -10.22 6.01 -5.62
CA ARG A 511 -10.12 4.56 -5.41
C ARG A 511 -9.91 3.83 -6.73
N LEU A 512 -10.64 4.20 -7.78
CA LEU A 512 -10.46 3.65 -9.11
C LEU A 512 -9.04 3.92 -9.64
N LEU A 513 -8.57 5.17 -9.66
CA LEU A 513 -7.27 5.54 -10.23
C LEU A 513 -6.11 4.79 -9.57
N LEU A 514 -6.17 4.58 -8.25
CA LEU A 514 -5.20 3.74 -7.52
C LEU A 514 -5.17 2.30 -8.04
N GLN A 515 -6.32 1.73 -8.43
CA GLN A 515 -6.39 0.38 -8.99
C GLN A 515 -5.80 0.26 -10.39
N LEU A 516 -5.67 1.38 -11.12
CA LEU A 516 -5.16 1.44 -12.49
C LEU A 516 -3.65 1.70 -12.60
N VAL A 517 -2.97 1.81 -11.46
CA VAL A 517 -1.52 1.99 -11.40
C VAL A 517 -0.87 0.90 -10.54
N ARG A 518 0.32 0.44 -10.92
CA ARG A 518 1.14 -0.45 -10.11
C ARG A 518 2.59 0.05 -10.07
N PRO A 519 3.28 -0.04 -8.92
CA PRO A 519 4.71 0.22 -8.84
C PRO A 519 5.47 -0.97 -9.45
N LEU A 520 6.56 -0.69 -10.16
CA LEU A 520 7.54 -1.71 -10.52
C LEU A 520 8.48 -1.99 -9.31
N PRO A 521 9.14 -3.16 -9.25
CA PRO A 521 10.18 -3.44 -8.25
C PRO A 521 11.32 -2.41 -8.28
N GLU A 522 12.13 -2.32 -7.21
CA GLU A 522 13.42 -1.58 -7.19
C GLU A 522 13.34 -0.04 -7.37
N GLY A 523 12.25 0.60 -6.93
CA GLY A 523 12.14 2.07 -7.00
C GLY A 523 11.88 2.61 -8.42
N GLU A 524 11.56 1.73 -9.36
CA GLU A 524 11.20 2.04 -10.73
C GLU A 524 9.88 2.86 -10.85
N PRO A 525 9.65 3.50 -12.01
CA PRO A 525 8.47 4.32 -12.26
C PRO A 525 7.18 3.50 -12.24
N TRP A 526 6.09 4.18 -11.88
CA TRP A 526 4.73 3.64 -11.92
C TRP A 526 4.33 3.28 -13.35
N VAL A 527 3.77 2.08 -13.51
CA VAL A 527 3.19 1.64 -14.78
C VAL A 527 1.68 1.52 -14.67
N ARG A 528 1.00 1.61 -15.81
CA ARG A 528 -0.45 1.36 -15.86
C ARG A 528 -0.75 -0.11 -15.61
N ARG A 529 -1.91 -0.37 -15.02
CA ARG A 529 -2.50 -1.69 -14.81
C ARG A 529 -3.94 -1.68 -15.33
N THR A 530 -4.38 -2.78 -15.94
CA THR A 530 -5.79 -3.02 -16.19
C THR A 530 -6.46 -3.56 -14.93
N ALA A 531 -7.47 -2.86 -14.42
CA ALA A 531 -8.35 -3.38 -13.37
C ALA A 531 -9.54 -4.10 -14.00
N GLN A 532 -9.77 -5.34 -13.60
CA GLN A 532 -10.91 -6.12 -14.08
C GLN A 532 -12.21 -5.62 -13.42
N ARG A 533 -13.36 -5.86 -14.05
CA ARG A 533 -14.66 -5.50 -13.48
C ARG A 533 -14.87 -6.09 -12.09
N ASP A 534 -14.40 -7.32 -11.88
CA ASP A 534 -14.50 -8.05 -10.61
C ASP A 534 -13.58 -7.48 -9.53
N ASP A 535 -12.56 -6.69 -9.92
CA ASP A 535 -11.68 -5.98 -8.99
C ASP A 535 -12.32 -4.68 -8.47
N LEU A 536 -13.44 -4.23 -9.06
CA LEU A 536 -14.02 -2.91 -8.83
C LEU A 536 -15.44 -3.03 -8.25
N ASP A 537 -15.76 -2.16 -7.29
CA ASP A 537 -17.15 -2.02 -6.84
C ASP A 537 -18.03 -1.31 -7.89
N ASP A 538 -19.35 -1.38 -7.71
CA ASP A 538 -20.30 -0.81 -8.67
C ASP A 538 -20.12 0.71 -8.86
N ALA A 539 -19.69 1.41 -7.81
CA ALA A 539 -19.46 2.85 -7.86
C ALA A 539 -18.17 3.19 -8.63
N GLN A 540 -17.10 2.41 -8.44
CA GLN A 540 -15.87 2.48 -9.22
C GLN A 540 -16.12 2.15 -10.70
N TRP A 541 -16.99 1.17 -10.98
CA TRP A 541 -17.34 0.85 -12.36
C TRP A 541 -18.20 1.93 -13.02
N ALA A 542 -19.15 2.52 -12.29
CA ALA A 542 -19.96 3.63 -12.79
C ALA A 542 -19.09 4.85 -13.13
N ILE A 543 -18.15 5.22 -12.24
CA ILE A 543 -17.24 6.35 -12.51
C ILE A 543 -16.23 6.01 -13.61
N ALA A 544 -15.79 4.75 -13.73
CA ALA A 544 -14.96 4.28 -14.85
C ALA A 544 -15.64 4.50 -16.20
N GLN A 545 -16.92 4.11 -16.31
CA GLN A 545 -17.70 4.31 -17.54
C GLN A 545 -17.87 5.81 -17.87
N ARG A 546 -18.10 6.65 -16.85
CA ARG A 546 -18.18 8.11 -17.02
C ARG A 546 -16.85 8.69 -17.48
N LEU A 547 -15.73 8.31 -16.87
CA LEU A 547 -14.38 8.79 -17.22
C LEU A 547 -13.84 8.20 -18.53
N ALA A 548 -14.38 7.08 -19.01
CA ALA A 548 -14.05 6.57 -20.34
C ALA A 548 -14.56 7.52 -21.45
N SER A 549 -15.65 8.25 -21.20
CA SER A 549 -16.14 9.28 -22.13
C SER A 549 -15.20 10.50 -22.22
N THR A 550 -14.36 10.74 -21.19
CA THR A 550 -13.42 11.87 -21.15
C THR A 550 -12.06 11.55 -21.73
N ARG A 551 -11.86 10.36 -22.33
CA ARG A 551 -10.59 9.91 -22.94
C ARG A 551 -9.42 9.75 -21.95
N LEU A 552 -9.67 9.84 -20.65
CA LEU A 552 -8.66 9.56 -19.61
C LEU A 552 -8.54 8.06 -19.34
N LEU A 553 -9.65 7.33 -19.48
CA LEU A 553 -9.73 5.89 -19.28
C LEU A 553 -10.16 5.19 -20.57
N VAL A 554 -9.80 3.91 -20.68
CA VAL A 554 -10.26 3.01 -21.74
C VAL A 554 -10.95 1.82 -21.09
N LEU A 555 -12.18 1.53 -21.53
CA LEU A 555 -12.87 0.29 -21.18
C LEU A 555 -12.43 -0.82 -22.13
N ARG A 556 -12.14 -1.98 -21.56
CA ARG A 556 -11.83 -3.21 -22.28
C ARG A 556 -13.07 -4.09 -22.30
N GLY A 557 -13.45 -4.56 -23.49
CA GLY A 557 -14.48 -5.58 -23.68
C GLY A 557 -13.86 -6.99 -23.74
N GLY A 558 -14.70 -8.02 -23.83
CA GLY A 558 -14.26 -9.42 -23.90
C GLY A 558 -14.95 -10.29 -22.83
N SER A 559 -14.43 -11.50 -22.61
CA SER A 559 -14.93 -12.43 -21.59
C SER A 559 -14.72 -11.92 -20.16
N ARG A 560 -13.78 -11.00 -19.96
CA ARG A 560 -13.56 -10.26 -18.71
C ARG A 560 -13.47 -8.76 -18.99
N PRO A 561 -14.55 -7.99 -18.76
CA PRO A 561 -14.51 -6.55 -18.97
C PRO A 561 -13.58 -5.89 -17.95
N GLY A 562 -12.89 -4.84 -18.37
CA GLY A 562 -11.92 -4.14 -17.53
C GLY A 562 -11.79 -2.66 -17.86
N VAL A 563 -10.98 -1.96 -17.10
CA VAL A 563 -10.66 -0.55 -17.31
C VAL A 563 -9.19 -0.30 -17.04
N GLU A 564 -8.60 0.61 -17.81
CA GLU A 564 -7.23 1.06 -17.63
C GLU A 564 -7.08 2.55 -17.96
N LEU A 565 -5.94 3.14 -17.59
CA LEU A 565 -5.56 4.48 -18.05
C LEU A 565 -5.37 4.48 -19.57
N ALA A 566 -5.89 5.51 -20.24
CA ALA A 566 -5.74 5.67 -21.67
C ALA A 566 -4.26 5.70 -22.11
N HIS A 567 -3.40 6.32 -21.30
CA HIS A 567 -1.95 6.31 -21.51
C HIS A 567 -1.16 6.45 -20.21
N GLU A 568 0.04 5.87 -20.17
CA GLU A 568 1.01 5.97 -19.05
C GLU A 568 1.47 7.42 -18.79
N SER A 569 1.40 8.28 -19.82
CA SER A 569 1.70 9.72 -19.72
C SER A 569 0.83 10.44 -18.70
N LEU A 570 -0.36 9.92 -18.37
CA LEU A 570 -1.19 10.46 -17.29
C LEU A 570 -0.50 10.32 -15.93
N ILE A 571 0.17 9.19 -15.68
CA ILE A 571 0.90 8.96 -14.43
C ILE A 571 2.09 9.91 -14.33
N ALA A 572 2.83 10.04 -15.44
CA ALA A 572 3.99 10.91 -15.50
C ALA A 572 3.58 12.40 -15.42
N HIS A 573 2.56 12.87 -16.14
CA HIS A 573 2.38 14.32 -16.32
C HIS A 573 1.23 14.92 -15.51
N TRP A 574 0.36 14.11 -14.89
CA TRP A 574 -0.70 14.63 -14.03
C TRP A 574 -0.23 14.64 -12.57
N PRO A 575 0.11 15.82 -11.98
CA PRO A 575 0.73 15.87 -10.65
C PRO A 575 -0.14 15.24 -9.56
N ARG A 576 -1.47 15.33 -9.69
CA ARG A 576 -2.41 14.77 -8.73
C ARG A 576 -2.41 13.24 -8.73
N LEU A 577 -2.39 12.60 -9.90
CA LEU A 577 -2.30 11.15 -9.98
C LEU A 577 -0.95 10.66 -9.47
N ARG A 578 0.13 11.38 -9.80
CA ARG A 578 1.47 11.07 -9.29
C ARG A 578 1.53 11.15 -7.75
N ALA A 579 1.03 12.24 -7.16
CA ALA A 579 0.98 12.41 -5.71
C ALA A 579 0.14 11.32 -5.04
N LEU A 580 -1.03 11.01 -5.62
CA LEU A 580 -1.89 9.94 -5.14
C LEU A 580 -1.21 8.56 -5.23
N ALA A 581 -0.48 8.29 -6.30
CA ALA A 581 0.25 7.04 -6.45
C ALA A 581 1.35 6.93 -5.38
N GLU A 582 2.17 7.97 -5.21
CA GLU A 582 3.26 7.96 -4.21
C GLU A 582 2.75 7.88 -2.75
N GLU A 583 1.66 8.57 -2.41
CA GLU A 583 1.04 8.49 -1.08
C GLU A 583 0.64 7.04 -0.72
N PHE A 584 0.21 6.26 -1.71
CA PHE A 584 -0.25 4.87 -1.54
C PHE A 584 0.78 3.83 -2.00
N ARG A 585 2.06 4.20 -2.20
CA ARG A 585 3.10 3.31 -2.72
C ARG A 585 3.21 2.00 -1.93
N ASP A 586 3.39 2.08 -0.62
CA ASP A 586 3.57 0.91 0.25
C ASP A 586 2.36 -0.03 0.21
N PHE A 587 1.16 0.54 0.23
CA PHE A 587 -0.09 -0.22 0.10
C PHE A 587 -0.15 -0.94 -1.25
N ARG A 588 0.20 -0.28 -2.35
CA ARG A 588 0.15 -0.86 -3.69
C ARG A 588 1.22 -1.93 -3.91
N VAL A 589 2.42 -1.77 -3.36
CA VAL A 589 3.47 -2.81 -3.37
C VAL A 589 2.97 -4.07 -2.66
N TRP A 590 2.43 -3.90 -1.44
CA TRP A 590 1.88 -5.02 -0.69
C TRP A 590 0.67 -5.67 -1.39
N GLN A 591 -0.25 -4.88 -1.93
CA GLN A 591 -1.45 -5.38 -2.61
C GLN A 591 -1.11 -6.17 -3.88
N GLU A 592 -0.06 -5.77 -4.63
CA GLU A 592 0.40 -6.54 -5.79
C GLU A 592 1.02 -7.88 -5.38
N ASN A 593 1.80 -7.93 -4.29
CA ASN A 593 2.31 -9.19 -3.73
C ASN A 593 1.17 -10.10 -3.27
N LEU A 594 0.15 -9.54 -2.60
CA LEU A 594 -1.05 -10.28 -2.20
C LEU A 594 -1.75 -10.91 -3.42
N ARG A 595 -1.91 -10.15 -4.51
CA ARG A 595 -2.53 -10.63 -5.75
C ARG A 595 -1.72 -11.74 -6.42
N GLN A 596 -0.40 -11.64 -6.43
CA GLN A 596 0.46 -12.71 -6.93
C GLN A 596 0.24 -14.01 -6.14
N ARG A 597 0.19 -13.93 -4.81
CA ARG A 597 -0.09 -15.10 -3.95
C ARG A 597 -1.50 -15.66 -4.16
N MET A 598 -2.51 -14.79 -4.31
CA MET A 598 -3.88 -15.19 -4.67
C MET A 598 -3.92 -15.93 -6.01
N ALA A 599 -3.18 -15.44 -7.01
CA ALA A 599 -3.09 -16.10 -8.31
C ALA A 599 -2.47 -17.49 -8.18
N THR A 600 -1.36 -17.63 -7.43
CA THR A 600 -0.75 -18.93 -7.14
C THR A 600 -1.71 -19.89 -6.44
N TRP A 601 -2.45 -19.41 -5.43
CA TRP A 601 -3.44 -20.21 -4.71
C TRP A 601 -4.54 -20.74 -5.64
N ARG A 602 -5.07 -19.90 -6.54
CA ARG A 602 -6.06 -20.31 -7.54
C ARG A 602 -5.49 -21.32 -8.54
N THR A 603 -4.29 -21.09 -9.06
CA THR A 603 -3.66 -22.00 -10.04
C THR A 603 -3.34 -23.38 -9.47
N GLU A 604 -3.11 -23.47 -8.16
CA GLU A 604 -2.84 -24.73 -7.46
C GLU A 604 -4.10 -25.35 -6.84
N GLY A 605 -5.27 -25.12 -7.45
CA GLY A 605 -6.52 -25.77 -7.09
C GLY A 605 -7.06 -25.33 -5.73
N GLU A 606 -6.81 -24.07 -5.33
CA GLU A 606 -7.28 -23.47 -4.08
C GLU A 606 -6.85 -24.25 -2.83
N THR A 607 -5.71 -24.94 -2.91
CA THR A 607 -5.23 -25.76 -1.80
C THR A 607 -5.09 -24.93 -0.52
N PRO A 608 -5.59 -25.43 0.63
CA PRO A 608 -5.50 -24.70 1.88
C PRO A 608 -4.08 -24.28 2.17
N ARG A 609 -3.07 -25.07 1.77
CA ARG A 609 -1.63 -24.83 1.98
C ARG A 609 -1.13 -23.45 1.54
N ARG A 610 -1.68 -22.89 0.46
CA ARG A 610 -1.26 -21.60 -0.11
C ARG A 610 -1.99 -20.38 0.45
N LEU A 611 -2.99 -20.57 1.32
CA LEU A 611 -3.58 -19.47 2.10
C LEU A 611 -2.54 -18.84 3.03
N LEU A 612 -2.66 -17.54 3.28
CA LEU A 612 -1.70 -16.79 4.10
C LEU A 612 -1.63 -17.33 5.54
N SER A 613 -0.45 -17.28 6.14
CA SER A 613 -0.21 -17.67 7.54
C SER A 613 0.88 -16.83 8.18
N GLY A 614 1.01 -16.91 9.51
CA GLY A 614 2.12 -16.27 10.23
C GLY A 614 2.18 -14.76 10.06
N LEU A 615 3.35 -14.24 9.67
CA LEU A 615 3.60 -12.81 9.46
C LEU A 615 2.80 -12.23 8.29
N ASP A 616 2.70 -12.95 7.17
CA ASP A 616 1.98 -12.49 5.97
C ASP A 616 0.50 -12.22 6.25
N LEU A 617 -0.16 -13.08 7.04
CA LEU A 617 -1.56 -12.89 7.43
C LEU A 617 -1.72 -11.73 8.42
N ARG A 618 -0.74 -11.50 9.31
CA ARG A 618 -0.76 -10.36 10.25
C ARG A 618 -0.60 -9.04 9.50
N GLU A 619 0.34 -8.97 8.56
CA GLU A 619 0.52 -7.80 7.71
C GLU A 619 -0.72 -7.56 6.85
N ALA A 620 -1.31 -8.61 6.27
CA ALA A 620 -2.52 -8.48 5.49
C ALA A 620 -3.73 -7.96 6.29
N ASN A 621 -3.88 -8.41 7.54
CA ASN A 621 -4.91 -7.89 8.44
C ASN A 621 -4.65 -6.43 8.85
N ARG A 622 -3.37 -6.02 8.99
CA ARG A 622 -3.01 -4.62 9.27
C ARG A 622 -3.42 -3.71 8.11
N TRP A 623 -3.14 -4.10 6.88
CA TRP A 623 -3.56 -3.35 5.70
C TRP A 623 -5.08 -3.35 5.53
N ALA A 624 -5.74 -4.48 5.80
CA ALA A 624 -7.21 -4.56 5.78
C ALA A 624 -7.88 -3.65 6.83
N ALA A 625 -7.25 -3.43 7.99
CA ALA A 625 -7.74 -2.51 9.00
C ALA A 625 -7.49 -1.03 8.64
N ARG A 626 -6.33 -0.71 8.01
CA ARG A 626 -5.97 0.66 7.61
C ARG A 626 -6.68 1.13 6.34
N GLN A 627 -6.92 0.22 5.38
CA GLN A 627 -7.46 0.53 4.05
C GLN A 627 -8.63 -0.41 3.67
N PRO A 628 -9.69 -0.52 4.49
CA PRO A 628 -10.75 -1.52 4.29
C PRO A 628 -11.52 -1.33 2.98
N VAL A 629 -11.65 -0.07 2.54
CA VAL A 629 -12.37 0.31 1.32
C VAL A 629 -11.54 0.12 0.04
N ASP A 630 -10.21 0.03 0.13
CA ASP A 630 -9.34 -0.05 -1.05
C ASP A 630 -8.95 -1.49 -1.42
N LEU A 631 -9.48 -2.48 -0.68
CA LEU A 631 -9.43 -3.91 -0.99
C LEU A 631 -10.62 -4.36 -1.86
N THR A 632 -10.34 -5.27 -2.79
CA THR A 632 -11.37 -5.90 -3.65
C THR A 632 -12.17 -6.95 -2.86
N ALA A 633 -13.33 -7.35 -3.40
CA ALA A 633 -14.13 -8.42 -2.79
C ALA A 633 -13.37 -9.74 -2.73
N ALA A 634 -12.66 -10.10 -3.82
CA ALA A 634 -11.83 -11.30 -3.90
C ALA A 634 -10.65 -11.27 -2.90
N GLU A 635 -10.04 -10.11 -2.69
CA GLU A 635 -8.97 -9.95 -1.69
C GLU A 635 -9.52 -10.17 -0.28
N ARG A 636 -10.66 -9.56 0.06
CA ARG A 636 -11.33 -9.78 1.35
C ARG A 636 -11.71 -11.23 1.58
N GLU A 637 -12.21 -11.91 0.55
CA GLU A 637 -12.54 -13.34 0.60
C GLU A 637 -11.30 -14.20 0.85
N PHE A 638 -10.20 -13.96 0.12
CA PHE A 638 -8.95 -14.68 0.32
C PHE A 638 -8.38 -14.50 1.73
N LEU A 639 -8.48 -13.29 2.29
CA LEU A 639 -8.10 -13.01 3.68
C LEU A 639 -9.03 -13.70 4.69
N ALA A 640 -10.34 -13.73 4.43
CA ALA A 640 -11.30 -14.45 5.24
C ALA A 640 -11.04 -15.96 5.24
N LEU A 641 -10.80 -16.57 4.08
CA LEU A 641 -10.41 -17.98 3.95
C LEU A 641 -9.09 -18.27 4.68
N SER A 642 -8.09 -17.39 4.55
CA SER A 642 -6.82 -17.49 5.28
C SER A 642 -7.04 -17.44 6.80
N GLY A 643 -7.94 -16.57 7.27
CA GLY A 643 -8.35 -16.49 8.66
C GLY A 643 -9.12 -17.73 9.14
N GLN A 644 -10.02 -18.28 8.33
CA GLN A 644 -10.77 -19.49 8.64
C GLN A 644 -9.87 -20.73 8.72
N ARG A 645 -8.85 -20.84 7.87
CA ARG A 645 -7.85 -21.93 7.95
C ARG A 645 -7.12 -21.92 9.29
N ARG A 646 -6.79 -20.73 9.82
CA ARG A 646 -6.26 -20.61 11.19
C ARG A 646 -7.27 -21.20 12.17
N ARG A 647 -8.52 -20.74 12.17
CA ARG A 647 -9.56 -21.27 13.10
C ARG A 647 -9.76 -22.79 12.98
N ARG A 648 -9.80 -23.36 11.77
CA ARG A 648 -9.99 -24.80 11.54
C ARG A 648 -8.77 -25.65 11.94
N ARG A 649 -7.55 -25.16 11.74
CA ARG A 649 -6.34 -25.85 12.22
C ARG A 649 -6.29 -25.88 13.74
N TRP A 650 -6.60 -24.75 14.38
CA TRP A 650 -6.68 -24.66 15.83
C TRP A 650 -7.79 -25.57 16.40
N ALA A 651 -8.94 -25.68 15.71
CA ALA A 651 -9.98 -26.63 16.10
C ALA A 651 -9.58 -28.11 15.90
N GLY A 652 -8.86 -28.43 14.82
CA GLY A 652 -8.38 -29.80 14.55
C GLY A 652 -7.26 -30.24 15.51
N THR A 653 -6.31 -29.36 15.81
CA THR A 653 -5.27 -29.63 16.83
C THR A 653 -5.88 -29.70 18.22
N ALA A 654 -6.85 -28.85 18.55
CA ALA A 654 -7.58 -28.95 19.82
C ALA A 654 -8.33 -30.28 19.95
N LEU A 655 -8.98 -30.77 18.89
CA LEU A 655 -9.68 -32.06 18.91
C LEU A 655 -8.71 -33.25 19.10
N VAL A 656 -7.58 -33.26 18.39
CA VAL A 656 -6.54 -34.30 18.55
C VAL A 656 -5.93 -34.24 19.95
N MET A 657 -5.59 -33.05 20.44
CA MET A 657 -5.09 -32.87 21.81
C MET A 657 -6.12 -33.31 22.85
N THR A 658 -7.42 -33.06 22.63
CA THR A 658 -8.48 -33.52 23.51
C THR A 658 -8.60 -35.05 23.51
N VAL A 659 -8.52 -35.70 22.34
CA VAL A 659 -8.55 -37.17 22.25
C VAL A 659 -7.32 -37.81 22.90
N VAL A 660 -6.13 -37.23 22.69
CA VAL A 660 -4.89 -37.67 23.33
C VAL A 660 -4.97 -37.46 24.84
N LEU A 661 -5.46 -36.30 25.30
CA LEU A 661 -5.65 -36.01 26.72
C LEU A 661 -6.62 -37.00 27.36
N VAL A 662 -7.77 -37.29 26.75
CA VAL A 662 -8.74 -38.28 27.26
C VAL A 662 -8.15 -39.68 27.30
N ALA A 663 -7.38 -40.08 26.28
CA ALA A 663 -6.73 -41.38 26.25
C ALA A 663 -5.65 -41.52 27.32
N VAL A 664 -4.84 -40.46 27.54
CA VAL A 664 -3.82 -40.40 28.60
C VAL A 664 -4.48 -40.37 29.99
N LEU A 665 -5.56 -39.61 30.17
CA LEU A 665 -6.30 -39.57 31.43
C LEU A 665 -6.91 -40.94 31.77
N ALA A 666 -7.42 -41.65 30.76
CA ALA A 666 -7.99 -42.99 30.93
C ALA A 666 -6.92 -44.03 31.32
N THR A 667 -5.73 -43.99 30.72
CA THR A 667 -4.61 -44.89 31.10
C THR A 667 -3.99 -44.54 32.44
N VAL A 668 -3.86 -43.25 32.77
CA VAL A 668 -3.40 -42.79 34.09
C VAL A 668 -4.40 -43.20 35.16
N GLN A 669 -5.71 -43.02 34.94
CA GLN A 669 -6.74 -43.47 35.89
C GLN A 669 -6.76 -45.01 36.05
N SER A 670 -6.56 -45.79 34.98
CA SER A 670 -6.56 -47.25 35.08
C SER A 670 -5.32 -47.79 35.81
N THR A 671 -4.14 -47.21 35.56
CA THR A 671 -2.90 -47.62 36.24
C THR A 671 -2.82 -47.12 37.68
N ALA A 672 -3.37 -45.94 37.99
CA ALA A 672 -3.49 -45.45 39.35
C ALA A 672 -4.40 -46.35 40.21
N ARG A 673 -5.55 -46.80 39.68
CA ARG A 673 -6.46 -47.73 40.39
C ARG A 673 -5.82 -49.09 40.68
N GLN A 674 -5.08 -49.66 39.73
CA GLN A 674 -4.39 -50.95 39.94
C GLN A 674 -3.25 -50.86 40.98
N ARG A 675 -2.50 -49.74 40.99
CA ARG A 675 -1.42 -49.52 41.97
C ARG A 675 -1.97 -49.20 43.36
N GLY A 676 -3.10 -48.49 43.44
CA GLY A 676 -3.80 -48.18 44.69
C GLY A 676 -4.25 -49.43 45.44
N GLY A 677 -4.93 -50.36 44.76
CA GLY A 677 -5.43 -51.58 45.42
C GLY A 677 -4.32 -52.51 45.95
N LEU A 678 -3.17 -52.60 45.26
CA LEU A 678 -2.02 -53.38 45.73
C LEU A 678 -1.33 -52.73 46.95
N ALA A 679 -1.16 -51.41 46.93
CA ALA A 679 -0.56 -50.68 48.05
C ALA A 679 -1.48 -50.65 49.28
N ALA A 680 -2.79 -50.58 49.07
CA ALA A 680 -3.77 -50.65 50.15
C ALA A 680 -3.77 -52.03 50.82
N ALA A 681 -3.72 -53.12 50.04
CA ALA A 681 -3.68 -54.49 50.58
C ALA A 681 -2.41 -54.74 51.41
N ASP A 682 -1.24 -54.27 50.93
CA ASP A 682 0.04 -54.40 51.63
C ASP A 682 0.03 -53.63 52.97
N LEU A 683 -0.49 -52.40 52.97
CA LEU A 683 -0.66 -51.58 54.17
C LEU A 683 -1.69 -52.17 55.16
N ALA A 684 -2.75 -52.81 54.66
CA ALA A 684 -3.76 -53.47 55.48
C ALA A 684 -3.19 -54.73 56.16
N GLU A 685 -2.38 -55.50 55.44
CA GLU A 685 -1.67 -56.66 55.98
C GLU A 685 -0.64 -56.25 57.04
N GLU A 686 0.14 -55.20 56.77
CA GLU A 686 1.13 -54.68 57.71
C GLU A 686 0.47 -54.09 58.97
N ALA A 687 -0.67 -53.42 58.80
CA ALA A 687 -1.52 -52.97 59.91
C ALA A 687 -2.03 -54.14 60.77
N ALA A 688 -2.44 -55.26 60.14
CA ALA A 688 -2.88 -56.46 60.85
C ALA A 688 -1.76 -57.08 61.70
N GLN A 689 -0.54 -57.12 61.15
CA GLN A 689 0.63 -57.67 61.85
C GLN A 689 1.10 -56.80 63.02
N LEU A 690 0.87 -55.48 62.94
CA LEU A 690 1.23 -54.51 63.98
C LEU A 690 0.19 -54.43 65.11
N GLU A 691 -1.07 -54.82 64.88
CA GLU A 691 -2.18 -54.72 65.85
C GLU A 691 -1.85 -55.27 67.26
N PRO A 692 -1.19 -56.44 67.42
CA PRO A 692 -0.91 -57.02 68.74
C PRO A 692 0.15 -56.26 69.55
N TYR A 693 0.95 -55.42 68.89
CA TYR A 693 2.14 -54.79 69.48
C TYR A 693 2.01 -53.26 69.58
N ASP A 694 1.32 -52.65 68.61
CA ASP A 694 1.09 -51.21 68.53
C ASP A 694 -0.28 -50.95 67.88
N SER A 695 -1.32 -50.88 68.72
CA SER A 695 -2.69 -50.65 68.26
C SER A 695 -2.87 -49.26 67.64
N TYR A 696 -2.04 -48.28 67.99
CA TYR A 696 -2.10 -46.94 67.41
C TYR A 696 -1.43 -46.90 66.04
N GLY A 697 -0.24 -47.50 65.91
CA GLY A 697 0.45 -47.67 64.62
C GLY A 697 -0.36 -48.51 63.63
N SER A 698 -0.98 -49.60 64.10
CA SER A 698 -1.91 -50.43 63.32
C SER A 698 -3.11 -49.62 62.82
N LEU A 699 -3.77 -48.84 63.68
CA LEU A 699 -4.90 -47.98 63.27
C LEU A 699 -4.48 -46.93 62.23
N GLN A 700 -3.28 -46.35 62.37
CA GLN A 700 -2.76 -45.37 61.41
C GLN A 700 -2.49 -45.99 60.04
N LEU A 701 -1.90 -47.19 59.99
CA LEU A 701 -1.66 -47.90 58.74
C LEU A 701 -2.98 -48.42 58.14
N GLY A 702 -3.91 -48.88 58.97
CA GLY A 702 -5.24 -49.31 58.53
C GLY A 702 -6.06 -48.17 57.92
N LEU A 703 -6.07 -47.00 58.55
CA LEU A 703 -6.70 -45.80 57.98
C LEU A 703 -6.03 -45.35 56.67
N ARG A 704 -4.71 -45.57 56.56
CA ARG A 704 -3.96 -45.25 55.34
C ARG A 704 -4.28 -46.23 54.21
N ALA A 705 -4.42 -47.51 54.51
CA ALA A 705 -4.87 -48.53 53.56
C ALA A 705 -6.28 -48.22 53.05
N TYR A 706 -7.24 -47.92 53.94
CA TYR A 706 -8.63 -47.60 53.57
C TYR A 706 -8.74 -46.33 52.71
N ARG A 707 -7.94 -45.30 53.02
CA ARG A 707 -7.88 -44.08 52.19
C ARG A 707 -7.26 -44.33 50.81
N THR A 708 -6.46 -45.38 50.68
CA THR A 708 -5.79 -45.73 49.42
C THR A 708 -6.69 -46.61 48.55
N ASP A 709 -7.45 -47.53 49.16
CA ASP A 709 -8.55 -48.27 48.53
C ASP A 709 -9.67 -48.54 49.58
N PRO A 710 -10.85 -47.93 49.45
CA PRO A 710 -11.96 -48.12 50.39
C PRO A 710 -12.52 -49.55 50.39
N ASP A 711 -12.29 -50.31 49.32
CA ASP A 711 -12.75 -51.69 49.17
C ASP A 711 -11.72 -52.72 49.67
N VAL A 712 -10.63 -52.27 50.29
CA VAL A 712 -9.57 -53.15 50.82
C VAL A 712 -10.09 -53.99 51.99
N ASP A 713 -9.88 -55.31 51.92
CA ASP A 713 -10.24 -56.25 52.98
C ASP A 713 -9.16 -56.24 54.08
N PHE A 714 -9.55 -55.86 55.29
CA PHE A 714 -8.62 -55.82 56.44
C PHE A 714 -8.41 -57.18 57.09
N GLY A 715 -9.29 -58.18 56.89
CA GLY A 715 -9.17 -59.49 57.53
C GLY A 715 -9.32 -59.50 59.07
N TYR A 716 -9.44 -58.32 59.71
CA TYR A 716 -9.76 -58.06 61.13
C TYR A 716 -10.68 -56.82 61.22
N ARG A 717 -10.90 -56.24 62.42
CA ARG A 717 -11.80 -55.07 62.60
C ARG A 717 -11.42 -53.91 61.67
N GLU A 718 -12.41 -53.40 60.93
CA GLU A 718 -12.18 -52.32 59.97
C GLU A 718 -11.90 -50.98 60.70
N PRO A 719 -11.13 -50.06 60.11
CA PRO A 719 -10.79 -48.78 60.74
C PRO A 719 -12.01 -47.94 61.20
N HIS A 720 -13.17 -48.08 60.54
CA HIS A 720 -14.42 -47.39 60.91
C HIS A 720 -15.09 -47.94 62.17
N ASP A 721 -14.73 -49.15 62.60
CA ASP A 721 -15.24 -49.76 63.83
C ASP A 721 -14.62 -49.13 65.10
N TYR A 722 -13.60 -48.30 64.95
CA TYR A 722 -13.01 -47.54 66.05
C TYR A 722 -13.82 -46.26 66.33
N PRO A 723 -14.39 -46.07 67.53
CA PRO A 723 -15.22 -44.91 67.83
C PRO A 723 -14.42 -43.60 67.74
N GLY A 724 -14.71 -42.77 66.73
CA GLY A 724 -14.13 -41.43 66.54
C GLY A 724 -13.52 -41.14 65.17
N THR A 725 -13.51 -42.10 64.24
CA THR A 725 -12.88 -41.98 62.91
C THR A 725 -13.54 -40.96 61.96
N ASP A 726 -14.84 -40.69 62.11
CA ASP A 726 -15.57 -39.67 61.33
C ASP A 726 -15.05 -38.23 61.53
N ARG A 727 -14.24 -37.97 62.58
CA ARG A 727 -13.65 -36.64 62.81
C ARG A 727 -12.37 -36.37 62.02
N LEU A 728 -11.82 -37.36 61.32
CA LEU A 728 -10.48 -37.30 60.72
C LEU A 728 -10.46 -37.24 59.18
N LEU A 729 -11.61 -37.13 58.51
CA LEU A 729 -11.74 -37.11 57.05
C LEU A 729 -12.61 -35.93 56.57
N PRO A 730 -12.03 -34.84 56.01
CA PRO A 730 -12.79 -33.78 55.35
C PRO A 730 -13.02 -34.08 53.86
N ASP A 731 -14.23 -33.79 53.38
CA ASP A 731 -14.74 -34.06 52.02
C ASP A 731 -14.59 -32.82 51.11
N TYR A 732 -13.94 -32.94 49.95
CA TYR A 732 -13.81 -31.85 48.96
C TYR A 732 -13.93 -32.39 47.54
N THR A 733 -15.01 -32.02 46.84
CA THR A 733 -15.12 -32.15 45.37
C THR A 733 -15.66 -30.85 44.76
N MET A 734 -15.07 -30.46 43.62
CA MET A 734 -15.58 -29.58 42.52
C MET A 734 -14.98 -28.17 42.33
N VAL A 735 -14.25 -27.97 41.21
CA VAL A 735 -14.07 -26.69 40.50
C VAL A 735 -14.36 -26.89 38.99
N ASP A 736 -14.93 -25.85 38.36
CA ASP A 736 -15.69 -25.78 37.08
C ASP A 736 -14.82 -25.75 35.78
N PRO A 737 -15.20 -26.43 34.67
CA PRO A 737 -14.35 -26.65 33.48
C PRO A 737 -14.23 -25.51 32.42
N ASN A 738 -14.77 -24.32 32.63
CA ASN A 738 -15.08 -23.38 31.51
C ASN A 738 -14.13 -22.18 31.25
N ARG A 739 -12.81 -22.24 31.50
CA ARG A 739 -11.86 -21.16 31.10
C ARG A 739 -10.59 -21.69 30.43
N SER A 740 -10.30 -21.21 29.21
CA SER A 740 -9.00 -21.38 28.53
C SER A 740 -8.24 -20.03 28.42
N PRO A 741 -6.89 -19.99 28.47
CA PRO A 741 -6.10 -18.75 28.48
C PRO A 741 -5.64 -18.26 27.08
N PRO A 742 -5.33 -16.95 26.89
CA PRO A 742 -4.86 -16.37 25.63
C PRO A 742 -3.32 -16.26 25.47
N THR A 743 -2.84 -16.27 24.22
CA THR A 743 -1.41 -16.24 23.78
C THR A 743 -0.85 -14.82 23.52
N PRO A 744 0.48 -14.59 23.61
CA PRO A 744 1.08 -13.25 23.57
C PRO A 744 1.60 -12.76 22.20
N SER A 745 1.73 -11.43 22.07
CA SER A 745 2.15 -10.73 20.84
C SER A 745 3.55 -10.11 20.92
N THR A 746 4.32 -10.27 19.83
CA THR A 746 5.67 -9.71 19.57
C THR A 746 5.61 -8.35 18.85
N THR A 747 6.23 -7.31 19.42
CA THR A 747 6.57 -6.05 18.69
C THR A 747 7.94 -5.51 19.11
N GLY A 748 8.91 -5.67 18.19
CA GLY A 748 9.92 -4.68 17.77
C GLY A 748 10.66 -3.83 18.82
N GLY A 749 11.75 -4.38 19.34
CA GLY A 749 12.94 -3.67 19.84
C GLY A 749 14.15 -4.54 19.55
N THR A 750 15.29 -3.95 19.19
CA THR A 750 16.55 -4.71 19.01
C THR A 750 16.82 -5.55 20.26
N GLY A 751 16.94 -6.87 20.09
CA GLY A 751 16.88 -7.88 21.16
C GLY A 751 17.95 -7.80 22.27
N MET A 752 18.79 -6.77 22.30
CA MET A 752 19.74 -6.50 23.38
C MET A 752 19.25 -5.40 24.36
N GLU A 753 18.37 -4.50 23.91
CA GLU A 753 17.91 -3.35 24.71
C GLU A 753 16.70 -3.70 25.62
N GLU A 754 15.93 -4.74 25.28
CA GLU A 754 14.91 -5.33 26.16
C GLU A 754 15.52 -6.21 27.25
N VAL A 755 16.53 -7.01 26.92
CA VAL A 755 17.27 -7.88 27.84
C VAL A 755 17.96 -7.06 28.94
N GLY A 756 18.57 -5.94 28.58
CA GLY A 756 19.16 -5.03 29.54
C GLY A 756 18.15 -4.30 30.44
N ARG A 757 16.85 -4.25 30.13
CA ARG A 757 15.84 -3.55 30.95
C ARG A 757 15.27 -4.41 32.08
N LEU A 758 15.25 -5.74 31.92
CA LEU A 758 14.82 -6.67 32.97
C LEU A 758 15.95 -7.04 33.93
N ALA A 759 17.18 -7.15 33.43
CA ALA A 759 18.36 -7.40 34.25
C ALA A 759 18.75 -6.18 35.11
N ARG A 760 18.64 -4.95 34.59
CA ARG A 760 18.99 -3.72 35.33
C ARG A 760 17.92 -3.37 36.38
N GLY A 761 18.33 -3.18 37.64
CA GLY A 761 17.45 -2.78 38.74
C GLY A 761 16.60 -3.91 39.31
N MET A 762 17.06 -5.16 39.22
CA MET A 762 16.37 -6.34 39.76
C MET A 762 16.04 -6.17 41.26
N SER A 763 16.92 -5.53 42.03
CA SER A 763 16.69 -5.16 43.45
C SER A 763 15.43 -4.36 43.69
N THR A 764 15.02 -3.47 42.78
CA THR A 764 13.78 -2.69 42.91
C THR A 764 12.51 -3.49 42.61
N LYS A 765 12.67 -4.70 42.05
CA LYS A 765 11.59 -5.63 41.75
C LYS A 765 11.42 -6.70 42.82
N ILE A 766 12.25 -6.68 43.87
CA ILE A 766 12.26 -7.65 44.94
C ILE A 766 12.09 -6.90 46.26
N SER A 767 11.16 -7.33 47.11
CA SER A 767 10.98 -6.75 48.44
C SER A 767 12.22 -6.95 49.29
N GLY A 768 12.45 -6.10 50.29
CA GLY A 768 13.61 -6.18 51.16
C GLY A 768 13.72 -7.47 51.98
N ALA A 769 12.63 -8.21 52.14
CA ALA A 769 12.67 -9.54 52.78
C ALA A 769 13.01 -10.69 51.81
N GLY A 770 13.09 -10.42 50.50
CA GLY A 770 13.19 -11.45 49.45
C GLY A 770 11.90 -12.25 49.22
N THR A 771 10.80 -11.88 49.88
CA THR A 771 9.55 -12.64 49.92
C THR A 771 8.51 -12.21 48.89
N ARG A 772 8.70 -11.09 48.18
CA ARG A 772 7.86 -10.66 47.06
C ARG A 772 8.73 -10.25 45.88
N VAL A 773 8.43 -10.77 44.70
CA VAL A 773 9.05 -10.41 43.42
C VAL A 773 7.98 -9.91 42.48
N VAL A 774 8.20 -8.82 41.76
CA VAL A 774 7.22 -8.26 40.82
C VAL A 774 7.74 -8.32 39.39
N THR A 775 6.91 -8.88 38.51
CA THR A 775 7.19 -8.99 37.08
C THR A 775 6.00 -8.52 36.25
N THR A 776 6.12 -8.59 34.93
CA THR A 776 5.00 -8.41 34.02
C THR A 776 4.76 -9.69 33.23
N ASN A 777 3.50 -10.04 33.02
CA ASN A 777 3.14 -11.13 32.11
C ASN A 777 3.34 -10.71 30.66
N SER A 778 3.02 -11.63 29.76
CA SER A 778 3.19 -11.46 28.31
C SER A 778 2.22 -10.47 27.66
N ALA A 779 1.22 -9.98 28.40
CA ALA A 779 0.37 -8.84 28.06
C ALA A 779 0.86 -7.53 28.71
N ASN A 780 2.07 -7.52 29.28
CA ASN A 780 2.63 -6.42 30.07
C ASN A 780 1.78 -6.03 31.29
N GLN A 781 1.05 -6.95 31.90
CA GLN A 781 0.29 -6.71 33.12
C GLN A 781 1.08 -7.18 34.34
N VAL A 782 0.96 -6.49 35.46
CA VAL A 782 1.76 -6.77 36.66
C VAL A 782 1.38 -8.11 37.30
N VAL A 783 2.39 -8.91 37.65
CA VAL A 783 2.25 -10.15 38.43
C VAL A 783 3.16 -10.07 39.65
N VAL A 784 2.61 -10.38 40.82
CA VAL A 784 3.32 -10.42 42.10
C VAL A 784 3.55 -11.88 42.49
N TRP A 785 4.80 -12.24 42.75
CA TRP A 785 5.23 -13.57 43.17
C TRP A 785 5.63 -13.52 44.64
N SER A 786 4.89 -14.18 45.51
CA SER A 786 5.20 -14.28 46.94
C SER A 786 6.03 -15.54 47.19
N VAL A 787 7.22 -15.39 47.75
CA VAL A 787 8.15 -16.46 48.12
C VAL A 787 8.07 -16.66 49.63
N GLU A 788 7.58 -17.83 50.05
CA GLU A 788 7.41 -18.17 51.46
C GLU A 788 8.19 -19.46 51.77
N GLY A 789 9.40 -19.32 52.30
CA GLY A 789 10.30 -20.46 52.46
C GLY A 789 10.62 -21.08 51.10
N GLU A 790 10.08 -22.26 50.83
CA GLU A 790 10.42 -23.04 49.65
C GLU A 790 9.42 -22.97 48.52
N ARG A 791 8.48 -22.05 48.56
CA ARG A 791 7.37 -22.17 47.63
C ARG A 791 6.90 -20.78 47.20
N VAL A 792 6.35 -20.73 46.00
CA VAL A 792 6.12 -19.48 45.26
C VAL A 792 4.66 -19.39 44.84
N ARG A 793 3.98 -18.32 45.24
CA ARG A 793 2.59 -18.01 44.88
C ARG A 793 2.52 -16.81 43.95
N SER A 794 1.89 -16.93 42.79
CA SER A 794 1.64 -15.80 41.89
C SER A 794 0.27 -15.14 42.14
N THR A 795 0.21 -13.82 42.03
CA THR A 795 -1.00 -13.00 42.14
C THR A 795 -0.99 -11.98 40.99
N PRO A 796 -1.81 -12.18 39.95
CA PRO A 796 -1.90 -11.22 38.85
C PRO A 796 -2.74 -10.01 39.24
N LEU A 797 -2.27 -8.80 38.91
CA LEU A 797 -3.04 -7.55 39.10
C LEU A 797 -3.82 -7.16 37.84
N SER A 798 -4.21 -8.13 37.01
CA SER A 798 -4.87 -7.92 35.71
C SER A 798 -6.21 -7.19 35.82
N ALA A 799 -6.87 -7.23 36.98
CA ALA A 799 -8.09 -6.48 37.26
C ALA A 799 -7.90 -4.94 37.17
N LEU A 800 -6.67 -4.44 37.28
CA LEU A 800 -6.34 -3.02 37.15
C LEU A 800 -6.16 -2.57 35.69
N PHE A 801 -6.21 -3.49 34.73
CA PHE A 801 -5.87 -3.26 33.33
C PHE A 801 -7.08 -3.49 32.42
N ASN A 802 -7.32 -2.55 31.50
CA ASN A 802 -8.17 -2.83 30.35
C ASN A 802 -7.45 -3.74 29.35
N ARG A 803 -8.18 -4.25 28.35
CA ARG A 803 -7.70 -5.22 27.35
C ARG A 803 -6.41 -4.82 26.62
N HIS A 804 -6.15 -3.52 26.50
CA HIS A 804 -5.00 -2.97 25.78
C HIS A 804 -4.04 -2.19 26.67
N ASP A 805 -4.30 -2.10 27.97
CA ASP A 805 -3.41 -1.37 28.86
C ASP A 805 -2.15 -2.18 29.13
N VAL A 806 -1.02 -1.48 29.24
CA VAL A 806 0.29 -2.10 29.49
C VAL A 806 1.00 -1.38 30.63
N ALA A 807 1.68 -2.13 31.49
CA ALA A 807 2.57 -1.62 32.53
C ALA A 807 4.03 -1.67 32.08
N HIS A 808 4.76 -0.62 32.45
CA HIS A 808 6.20 -0.50 32.33
C HIS A 808 6.76 0.07 33.64
N GLN A 809 8.07 -0.06 33.89
CA GLN A 809 8.73 0.43 35.11
C GLN A 809 8.01 -0.05 36.38
N VAL A 810 8.04 -1.35 36.67
CA VAL A 810 7.41 -1.96 37.86
C VAL A 810 8.43 -2.08 38.99
N VAL A 811 8.08 -1.61 40.18
CA VAL A 811 8.86 -1.74 41.43
C VAL A 811 7.97 -2.17 42.59
N VAL A 812 8.58 -2.82 43.58
CA VAL A 812 7.92 -3.19 44.84
C VAL A 812 8.60 -2.47 45.99
N SER A 813 7.82 -2.12 47.01
CA SER A 813 8.33 -1.42 48.19
C SER A 813 9.17 -2.36 49.06
N ARG A 814 10.00 -1.80 49.94
CA ARG A 814 10.92 -2.59 50.78
C ARG A 814 10.16 -3.55 51.68
N SER A 815 9.03 -3.15 52.26
CA SER A 815 8.19 -4.06 53.06
C SER A 815 7.50 -5.14 52.22
N GLY A 816 7.44 -4.96 50.91
CA GLY A 816 6.64 -5.76 50.00
C GLY A 816 5.18 -5.28 49.91
N ARG A 817 4.73 -4.32 50.72
CA ARG A 817 3.32 -3.89 50.78
C ARG A 817 2.83 -3.19 49.51
N TYR A 818 3.62 -2.27 48.96
CA TYR A 818 3.20 -1.48 47.80
C TYR A 818 3.86 -1.95 46.51
N VAL A 819 3.09 -1.95 45.42
CA VAL A 819 3.60 -2.15 44.06
C VAL A 819 3.31 -0.90 43.26
N ALA A 820 4.35 -0.26 42.74
CA ALA A 820 4.24 0.90 41.88
C ALA A 820 4.60 0.54 40.45
N PHE A 821 3.86 1.09 39.48
CA PHE A 821 4.12 0.88 38.07
C PHE A 821 3.61 2.03 37.21
N VAL A 822 4.17 2.17 36.01
CA VAL A 822 3.70 3.12 35.00
C VAL A 822 2.76 2.41 34.05
N GLN A 823 1.47 2.74 34.11
CA GLN A 823 0.44 2.22 33.19
C GLN A 823 0.29 3.14 31.99
N THR A 824 0.37 2.60 30.78
CA THR A 824 -0.06 3.29 29.56
C THR A 824 -1.48 2.86 29.25
N VAL A 825 -2.42 3.77 29.42
CA VAL A 825 -3.83 3.55 29.11
C VAL A 825 -4.04 3.83 27.63
N LEU A 826 -4.42 2.80 26.89
CA LEU A 826 -4.62 2.87 25.45
C LEU A 826 -6.11 3.02 25.12
N PRO A 827 -6.44 3.74 24.03
CA PRO A 827 -7.83 3.94 23.64
C PRO A 827 -8.51 2.60 23.33
N ALA A 828 -9.54 2.28 24.10
CA ALA A 828 -10.35 1.08 23.90
C ALA A 828 -11.47 1.38 22.91
N PHE A 829 -11.30 1.01 21.63
CA PHE A 829 -12.42 0.96 20.68
C PHE A 829 -13.19 -0.35 20.93
N SER A 830 -14.04 -0.39 21.97
CA SER A 830 -14.87 -1.56 22.27
C SER A 830 -16.23 -1.50 21.56
N GLU A 831 -16.79 -2.68 21.27
CA GLU A 831 -18.21 -2.85 20.94
C GLU A 831 -19.04 -2.41 22.16
N GLY A 832 -19.81 -1.32 22.00
CA GLY A 832 -20.63 -0.72 23.06
C GLY A 832 -20.58 0.81 23.15
N MET A 833 -19.64 1.47 22.45
CA MET A 833 -19.49 2.94 22.46
C MET A 833 -20.56 3.72 21.68
N ALA A 834 -21.56 3.06 21.09
CA ALA A 834 -22.60 3.72 20.28
C ALA A 834 -23.45 4.72 21.08
N ASP A 835 -23.55 4.53 22.41
CA ASP A 835 -24.38 5.34 23.31
C ASP A 835 -23.57 6.16 24.35
N ALA A 836 -22.23 6.19 24.24
CA ALA A 836 -21.39 6.92 25.19
C ALA A 836 -21.44 8.45 24.95
N PRO A 837 -21.37 9.29 26.00
CA PRO A 837 -21.28 10.75 25.85
C PRO A 837 -20.10 11.11 24.95
N VAL A 838 -20.26 12.07 24.05
CA VAL A 838 -19.17 12.50 23.15
C VAL A 838 -18.52 13.79 23.64
N ASP A 839 -17.23 13.93 23.38
CA ASP A 839 -16.48 15.17 23.63
C ASP A 839 -16.86 16.27 22.62
N LYS A 840 -16.18 17.41 22.73
CA LYS A 840 -16.44 18.60 21.89
C LYS A 840 -16.10 18.34 20.42
N GLU A 841 -15.26 17.34 20.14
CA GLU A 841 -14.87 16.89 18.81
C GLU A 841 -15.76 15.74 18.28
N GLY A 842 -16.76 15.27 19.05
CA GLY A 842 -17.70 14.23 18.65
C GLY A 842 -17.17 12.79 18.85
N LEU A 843 -16.12 12.61 19.65
CA LEU A 843 -15.56 11.30 19.98
C LEU A 843 -16.14 10.77 21.30
N PRO A 844 -16.39 9.46 21.43
CA PRO A 844 -16.85 8.86 22.69
C PRO A 844 -15.92 9.17 23.87
N VAL A 845 -16.50 9.57 25.00
CA VAL A 845 -15.83 9.73 26.29
C VAL A 845 -16.10 8.47 27.11
N PRO A 846 -15.08 7.67 27.44
CA PRO A 846 -15.27 6.50 28.29
C PRO A 846 -15.69 6.90 29.71
N ASP A 847 -16.54 6.09 30.35
CA ASP A 847 -17.00 6.35 31.72
C ASP A 847 -15.82 6.27 32.70
N PRO A 848 -15.45 7.37 33.37
CA PRO A 848 -14.31 7.39 34.27
C PRO A 848 -14.45 6.43 35.46
N ASN A 849 -15.68 6.04 35.85
CA ASN A 849 -15.91 5.10 36.95
C ASN A 849 -15.66 3.63 36.59
N THR A 850 -15.46 3.33 35.30
CA THR A 850 -15.20 1.96 34.83
C THR A 850 -13.71 1.62 34.77
N SER A 851 -12.84 2.63 34.92
CA SER A 851 -11.39 2.46 34.92
C SER A 851 -10.89 2.31 36.36
N GLY A 852 -10.34 1.15 36.71
CA GLY A 852 -9.80 0.88 38.05
C GLY A 852 -8.55 1.70 38.43
N THR A 853 -8.03 2.51 37.51
CA THR A 853 -6.85 3.37 37.69
C THR A 853 -7.07 4.77 37.09
N CYS A 854 -6.35 5.17 36.04
CA CYS A 854 -6.55 6.45 35.37
C CYS A 854 -7.60 6.35 34.26
N ALA A 855 -8.48 7.35 34.17
CA ALA A 855 -9.40 7.51 33.05
C ALA A 855 -8.80 8.40 31.95
N VAL A 856 -9.12 8.10 30.68
CA VAL A 856 -8.84 9.00 29.54
C VAL A 856 -10.01 9.95 29.34
N SER A 857 -9.73 11.22 29.03
CA SER A 857 -10.79 12.21 28.77
C SER A 857 -11.40 12.12 27.36
N SER A 858 -10.82 11.31 26.47
CA SER A 858 -11.30 11.08 25.09
C SER A 858 -10.80 9.73 24.55
N ALA A 859 -11.61 9.08 23.70
CA ALA A 859 -11.25 7.82 23.03
C ALA A 859 -10.11 7.94 22.00
N ALA A 860 -9.57 9.13 21.74
CA ALA A 860 -8.36 9.32 20.92
C ALA A 860 -7.09 9.60 21.75
N GLN A 861 -7.21 9.69 23.08
CA GLN A 861 -6.12 10.11 23.94
C GLN A 861 -5.41 8.91 24.57
N MET A 862 -4.07 8.90 24.47
CA MET A 862 -3.22 8.01 25.25
C MET A 862 -2.76 8.75 26.51
N VAL A 863 -2.87 8.12 27.67
CA VAL A 863 -2.45 8.68 28.96
C VAL A 863 -1.43 7.75 29.61
N THR A 864 -0.33 8.32 30.07
CA THR A 864 0.66 7.62 30.89
C THR A 864 0.41 7.96 32.35
N CYS A 865 0.26 6.94 33.19
CA CYS A 865 -0.12 7.08 34.60
C CYS A 865 0.84 6.39 35.54
N LEU A 866 1.07 7.01 36.69
CA LEU A 866 1.64 6.33 37.85
C LEU A 866 0.51 5.66 38.62
N VAL A 867 0.65 4.35 38.84
CA VAL A 867 -0.26 3.56 39.66
C VAL A 867 0.51 2.99 40.83
N VAL A 868 -0.02 3.13 42.05
CA VAL A 868 0.49 2.47 43.26
C VAL A 868 -0.63 1.64 43.87
N TYR A 869 -0.38 0.36 44.01
CA TYR A 869 -1.29 -0.62 44.58
C TYR A 869 -0.82 -1.07 45.96
N ASP A 870 -1.71 -1.02 46.95
CA ASP A 870 -1.50 -1.58 48.28
C ASP A 870 -1.97 -3.04 48.27
N LEU A 871 -1.02 -3.97 48.32
CA LEU A 871 -1.30 -5.41 48.29
C LEU A 871 -2.01 -5.90 49.54
N ASP A 872 -1.80 -5.25 50.68
CA ASP A 872 -2.37 -5.70 51.94
C ASP A 872 -3.80 -5.15 52.12
N ALA A 873 -4.07 -3.95 51.59
CA ALA A 873 -5.41 -3.35 51.60
C ALA A 873 -6.24 -3.63 50.32
N ASP A 874 -5.66 -4.32 49.34
CA ASP A 874 -6.27 -4.69 48.05
C ASP A 874 -6.90 -3.48 47.31
N LYS A 875 -6.17 -2.36 47.27
CA LYS A 875 -6.67 -1.10 46.68
C LYS A 875 -5.59 -0.27 46.00
N VAL A 876 -6.02 0.54 45.04
CA VAL A 876 -5.18 1.57 44.42
C VAL A 876 -5.09 2.78 45.35
N VAL A 877 -3.87 3.18 45.71
CA VAL A 877 -3.57 4.33 46.60
C VAL A 877 -3.21 5.58 45.81
N VAL A 878 -2.48 5.41 44.70
CA VAL A 878 -2.14 6.51 43.78
C VAL A 878 -2.52 6.09 42.37
N ALA A 879 -3.27 6.93 41.66
CA ALA A 879 -3.53 6.81 40.23
C ALA A 879 -3.51 8.22 39.62
N THR A 880 -2.33 8.67 39.18
CA THR A 880 -2.15 10.07 38.72
C THR A 880 -1.62 10.11 37.30
N PRO A 881 -2.20 10.94 36.40
CA PRO A 881 -1.66 11.16 35.06
C PRO A 881 -0.30 11.87 35.12
N LEU A 882 0.68 11.26 34.45
CA LEU A 882 2.02 11.81 34.26
C LEU A 882 2.12 12.67 33.00
N GLY A 883 1.32 12.35 31.98
CA GLY A 883 1.21 13.12 30.74
C GLY A 883 0.51 12.32 29.62
N GLY A 884 0.49 12.89 28.41
CA GLY A 884 -0.14 12.29 27.23
C GLY A 884 0.84 11.49 26.35
N ALA A 885 0.50 11.34 25.06
CA ALA A 885 1.35 10.66 24.08
C ALA A 885 2.75 11.29 24.01
N GLY A 886 3.80 10.47 24.17
CA GLY A 886 5.19 10.92 24.18
C GLY A 886 5.82 11.03 25.57
N THR A 887 5.01 11.09 26.64
CA THR A 887 5.52 11.05 28.02
C THR A 887 6.37 9.82 28.24
N PHE A 888 7.54 10.00 28.86
CA PHE A 888 8.47 8.92 29.16
C PHE A 888 8.89 9.03 30.62
N VAL A 889 8.80 7.92 31.33
CA VAL A 889 9.28 7.80 32.71
C VAL A 889 10.53 6.95 32.63
N SER A 890 11.69 7.52 32.94
CA SER A 890 12.94 6.75 32.92
C SER A 890 12.94 5.71 34.03
N MET A 891 12.37 6.06 35.18
CA MET A 891 12.22 5.15 36.31
C MET A 891 11.30 5.65 37.43
N ILE A 892 10.96 4.73 38.33
CA ILE A 892 10.24 4.99 39.58
C ILE A 892 10.99 4.37 40.77
N GLY A 893 10.74 4.87 41.97
CA GLY A 893 11.28 4.31 43.20
C GLY A 893 10.36 4.59 44.38
N ILE A 894 10.34 3.68 45.35
CA ILE A 894 9.65 3.85 46.63
C ILE A 894 10.73 4.00 47.70
N ASP A 895 10.49 4.78 48.74
CA ASP A 895 11.42 4.93 49.84
C ASP A 895 11.29 3.76 50.85
N PRO A 896 12.34 3.44 51.62
CA PRO A 896 12.37 2.22 52.43
C PRO A 896 11.41 2.27 53.63
N ALA A 897 10.85 3.44 53.96
CA ALA A 897 9.83 3.59 55.00
C ALA A 897 8.40 3.41 54.46
N ASP A 898 8.24 3.18 53.14
CA ASP A 898 6.96 3.14 52.44
C ASP A 898 6.10 4.41 52.63
N GLU A 899 6.76 5.57 52.76
CA GLU A 899 6.14 6.88 52.95
C GLU A 899 6.02 7.65 51.63
N VAL A 900 6.98 7.49 50.72
CA VAL A 900 7.11 8.30 49.50
C VAL A 900 7.40 7.43 48.28
N VAL A 901 6.65 7.64 47.21
CA VAL A 901 6.98 7.16 45.85
C VAL A 901 7.42 8.32 44.98
N ALA A 902 8.40 8.09 44.11
CA ALA A 902 8.89 9.08 43.16
C ALA A 902 8.94 8.52 41.72
N ALA A 903 8.70 9.39 40.75
CA ALA A 903 8.85 9.10 39.33
C ALA A 903 9.76 10.16 38.68
N VAL A 904 10.68 9.70 37.83
CA VAL A 904 11.64 10.56 37.11
C VAL A 904 11.20 10.71 35.66
N LEU A 905 10.94 11.96 35.26
CA LEU A 905 10.56 12.34 33.91
C LEU A 905 11.74 13.12 33.30
N PRO A 906 12.54 12.50 32.41
CA PRO A 906 13.57 13.24 31.67
C PRO A 906 12.94 14.17 30.63
N GLY A 907 13.68 15.21 30.22
CA GLY A 907 13.18 16.19 29.24
C GLY A 907 13.05 15.67 27.81
N SER A 908 13.75 14.57 27.46
CA SER A 908 13.67 13.91 26.15
C SER A 908 13.56 12.39 26.33
N ARG A 909 13.39 11.62 25.24
CA ARG A 909 13.55 10.15 25.21
C ARG A 909 14.97 9.71 24.85
N ASP A 910 15.72 10.60 24.22
CA ASP A 910 17.09 10.34 23.78
C ASP A 910 18.09 10.77 24.85
N ARG A 911 18.69 9.77 25.51
CA ARG A 911 19.69 9.92 26.59
C ARG A 911 20.95 10.69 26.19
N THR A 912 21.19 10.93 24.90
CA THR A 912 22.38 11.64 24.39
C THR A 912 22.16 13.15 24.22
N THR A 913 20.91 13.63 24.30
CA THR A 913 20.58 15.03 24.05
C THR A 913 20.76 15.91 25.30
N VAL A 914 20.90 17.22 25.12
CA VAL A 914 20.93 18.18 26.25
C VAL A 914 19.59 18.23 26.98
N GLU A 915 18.48 18.11 26.26
CA GLU A 915 17.11 18.03 26.82
C GLU A 915 16.94 16.83 27.77
N SER A 916 17.64 15.73 27.47
CA SER A 916 17.72 14.53 28.29
C SER A 916 18.16 14.83 29.74
N SER A 917 18.96 15.88 29.92
CA SER A 917 19.51 16.26 31.21
C SER A 917 18.55 17.06 32.11
N GLU A 918 17.40 17.50 31.59
CA GLU A 918 16.39 18.23 32.37
C GLU A 918 15.46 17.27 33.13
N ASN A 919 15.97 16.59 34.16
CA ASN A 919 15.16 15.65 34.95
C ASN A 919 14.13 16.39 35.82
N THR A 920 12.87 15.96 35.73
CA THR A 920 11.81 16.39 36.64
C THR A 920 11.39 15.22 37.51
N ILE A 921 11.50 15.37 38.82
CA ILE A 921 11.10 14.37 39.81
C ILE A 921 9.75 14.77 40.38
N ARG A 922 8.77 13.87 40.23
CA ARG A 922 7.46 13.98 40.88
C ARG A 922 7.41 12.99 42.04
N ARG A 923 6.83 13.39 43.17
CA ARG A 923 6.81 12.62 44.43
C ARG A 923 5.41 12.62 45.02
N TRP A 924 5.00 11.51 45.62
CA TRP A 924 3.70 11.36 46.27
C TRP A 924 3.87 10.74 47.65
N ASP A 925 3.10 11.26 48.60
CA ASP A 925 2.94 10.67 49.93
C ASP A 925 2.01 9.45 49.82
N LEU A 926 2.47 8.29 50.30
CA LEU A 926 1.73 7.04 50.22
C LEU A 926 0.62 6.92 51.27
N SER A 927 0.63 7.76 52.32
CA SER A 927 -0.40 7.74 53.36
C SER A 927 -1.72 8.37 52.92
N ASP A 928 -1.65 9.45 52.11
CA ASP A 928 -2.81 10.21 51.65
C ASP A 928 -2.90 10.33 50.11
N GLY A 929 -1.91 9.83 49.38
CA GLY A 929 -1.83 9.86 47.91
C GLY A 929 -1.49 11.24 47.32
N ARG A 930 -1.15 12.22 48.15
CA ARG A 930 -0.95 13.61 47.72
C ARG A 930 0.40 13.81 47.05
N GLU A 931 0.39 14.47 45.91
CA GLU A 931 1.61 14.87 45.21
C GLU A 931 2.32 16.05 45.90
N TRP A 932 3.63 15.95 46.04
CA TRP A 932 4.52 17.05 46.42
C TRP A 932 4.79 17.95 45.22
N THR A 933 5.29 19.17 45.47
CA THR A 933 5.69 20.06 44.37
C THR A 933 6.76 19.37 43.48
N PRO A 934 6.55 19.26 42.15
CA PRO A 934 7.53 18.70 41.23
C PRO A 934 8.88 19.40 41.34
N LEU A 935 9.95 18.62 41.40
CA LEU A 935 11.32 19.11 41.57
C LEU A 935 12.08 18.96 40.26
N ARG A 936 12.49 20.07 39.66
CA ARG A 936 13.41 20.06 38.51
C ARG A 936 14.84 19.98 39.02
N VAL A 937 15.59 18.97 38.59
CA VAL A 937 16.97 18.75 38.99
C VAL A 937 17.91 19.36 37.96
N PRO A 938 18.83 20.27 38.33
CA PRO A 938 19.68 20.97 37.38
C PRO A 938 20.93 20.17 36.96
N TRP A 939 20.99 18.87 37.24
CA TRP A 939 22.18 18.06 36.97
C TRP A 939 22.21 17.69 35.49
N ARG A 940 23.35 17.92 34.83
CA ARG A 940 23.53 17.58 33.42
C ARG A 940 23.74 16.07 33.24
N SER A 941 22.72 15.26 33.52
CA SER A 941 22.80 13.80 33.46
C SER A 941 21.43 13.18 33.21
N TRP A 942 21.39 11.96 32.71
CA TRP A 942 20.17 11.18 32.51
C TRP A 942 20.09 10.06 33.54
N TRP A 943 19.01 9.97 34.30
CA TRP A 943 18.91 8.99 35.38
C TRP A 943 18.42 7.63 34.87
N THR A 944 19.13 6.57 35.26
CA THR A 944 18.89 5.18 34.87
C THR A 944 18.70 4.23 36.05
N GLY A 945 19.03 4.67 37.27
CA GLY A 945 18.85 3.99 38.55
C GLY A 945 18.61 5.03 39.67
N MET A 946 17.81 4.72 40.69
CA MET A 946 17.34 5.62 41.74
C MET A 946 16.84 4.75 42.88
N TRP A 947 17.45 4.91 44.04
CA TRP A 947 17.07 4.28 45.30
C TRP A 947 16.84 5.39 46.31
N LEU A 948 15.56 5.62 46.65
CA LEU A 948 15.16 6.67 47.57
C LEU A 948 15.64 6.33 48.99
N ARG A 949 16.00 7.35 49.75
CA ARG A 949 16.28 7.24 51.18
C ARG A 949 15.01 7.55 51.99
N PRO A 950 14.94 7.12 53.27
CA PRO A 950 13.76 7.36 54.11
C PRO A 950 13.27 8.82 54.01
N GLY A 951 11.97 9.00 53.76
CA GLY A 951 11.33 10.31 53.61
C GLY A 951 11.48 10.96 52.23
N GLY A 952 12.12 10.32 51.25
CA GLY A 952 12.14 10.76 49.84
C GLY A 952 12.84 12.10 49.56
N THR A 953 13.63 12.61 50.53
CA THR A 953 14.37 13.87 50.40
C THR A 953 15.79 13.70 49.89
N SER A 954 16.27 12.47 49.75
CA SER A 954 17.56 12.15 49.11
C SER A 954 17.52 10.78 48.44
N ALA A 955 18.44 10.51 47.52
CA ALA A 955 18.49 9.26 46.77
C ALA A 955 19.92 8.91 46.34
N VAL A 956 20.22 7.62 46.23
CA VAL A 956 21.36 7.14 45.43
C VAL A 956 20.88 7.00 44.00
N VAL A 957 21.64 7.50 43.04
CA VAL A 957 21.24 7.59 41.62
C VAL A 957 22.34 7.04 40.74
N ARG A 958 21.97 6.14 39.83
CA ARG A 958 22.81 5.71 38.70
C ARG A 958 22.48 6.60 37.52
N GLU A 959 23.44 7.40 37.08
CA GLU A 959 23.22 8.41 36.06
C GLU A 959 24.20 8.26 34.90
N PHE A 960 23.72 8.61 33.72
CA PHE A 960 24.50 8.73 32.51
C PHE A 960 24.88 10.20 32.34
N ILE A 961 26.17 10.50 32.30
CA ILE A 961 26.65 11.87 32.14
C ILE A 961 27.10 12.04 30.68
N PRO A 962 26.39 12.85 29.88
CA PRO A 962 26.83 13.19 28.52
C PRO A 962 28.07 14.10 28.55
N ASP A 963 28.90 14.03 27.52
CA ASP A 963 30.06 14.92 27.37
C ASP A 963 29.64 16.40 27.22
N SER A 964 30.59 17.34 27.34
CA SER A 964 30.31 18.79 27.26
C SER A 964 29.85 19.29 25.88
N THR A 965 29.86 18.44 24.85
CA THR A 965 29.51 18.74 23.45
C THR A 965 28.25 18.03 22.93
N GLY A 966 27.73 17.02 23.64
CA GLY A 966 26.54 16.25 23.30
C GLY A 966 26.70 15.31 22.09
N THR A 967 27.92 14.93 21.71
CA THR A 967 28.17 14.19 20.45
C THR A 967 28.88 12.85 20.59
N ARG A 968 29.41 12.47 21.76
CA ARG A 968 30.03 11.15 21.99
C ARG A 968 29.75 10.55 23.37
N PRO A 969 29.86 9.20 23.47
CA PRO A 969 29.86 8.45 24.72
C PRO A 969 30.88 8.90 25.77
N GLU A 970 30.72 8.66 27.07
CA GLU A 970 29.63 8.09 27.86
C GLU A 970 30.28 7.68 29.17
N ARG A 971 29.98 8.32 30.30
CA ARG A 971 30.25 7.64 31.56
C ARG A 971 28.97 7.49 32.35
N TYR A 972 28.75 6.26 32.82
CA TYR A 972 27.85 6.06 33.92
C TYR A 972 28.58 6.42 35.21
N ALA A 973 27.86 7.06 36.12
CA ALA A 973 28.32 7.39 37.45
C ALA A 973 27.29 6.94 38.47
N LEU A 974 27.76 6.69 39.69
CA LEU A 974 26.91 6.53 40.85
C LEU A 974 27.04 7.80 41.69
N SER A 975 25.92 8.43 42.02
CA SER A 975 25.90 9.64 42.86
C SER A 975 24.92 9.52 44.00
N ILE A 976 25.17 10.26 45.07
CA ILE A 976 24.18 10.55 46.10
C ILE A 976 23.64 11.97 45.90
N GLY A 977 22.32 12.06 45.94
CA GLY A 977 21.53 13.22 45.59
C GLY A 977 20.69 13.72 46.75
N GLU A 978 20.87 14.97 47.17
CA GLU A 978 19.92 15.65 48.04
C GLU A 978 18.80 16.23 47.19
N LEU A 979 17.56 15.79 47.41
CA LEU A 979 16.34 16.14 46.65
C LEU A 979 15.48 17.17 47.40
N GLY A 980 16.13 18.06 48.16
CA GLY A 980 15.49 19.20 48.81
C GLY A 980 15.17 20.36 47.85
N PRO A 981 14.74 21.51 48.38
CA PRO A 981 14.46 22.72 47.57
C PRO A 981 15.67 23.21 46.77
N VAL A 982 16.88 22.92 47.24
CA VAL A 982 18.14 23.14 46.53
C VAL A 982 18.80 21.78 46.29
N PRO A 983 18.65 21.18 45.09
CA PRO A 983 19.17 19.85 44.83
C PRO A 983 20.70 19.82 44.85
N GLY A 984 21.27 18.94 45.68
CA GLY A 984 22.72 18.74 45.81
C GLY A 984 23.16 17.41 45.23
N ARG A 985 24.34 17.35 44.60
CA ARG A 985 24.90 16.12 44.01
C ARG A 985 26.30 15.88 44.54
N ARG A 986 26.57 14.65 44.96
CA ARG A 986 27.93 14.17 45.26
C ARG A 986 28.15 12.84 44.55
N GLU A 987 29.14 12.79 43.67
CA GLU A 987 29.51 11.57 42.96
C GLU A 987 30.22 10.61 43.93
N LEU A 988 29.83 9.33 43.89
CA LEU A 988 30.41 8.24 44.67
C LEU A 988 31.41 7.42 43.84
N ALA A 989 31.11 7.20 42.56
CA ALA A 989 31.93 6.46 41.61
C ALA A 989 31.76 6.94 40.18
N GLU A 990 32.82 6.82 39.39
CA GLU A 990 32.87 7.19 37.98
C GLU A 990 33.18 5.98 37.08
N ASN A 991 32.73 6.04 35.82
CA ASN A 991 32.96 4.99 34.81
C ASN A 991 32.48 3.61 35.29
N ILE A 992 31.28 3.57 35.85
CA ILE A 992 30.70 2.32 36.34
C ILE A 992 30.14 1.49 35.17
N LYS A 993 30.37 0.18 35.18
CA LYS A 993 29.83 -0.75 34.18
C LYS A 993 28.45 -1.26 34.60
N ASP A 994 28.35 -1.70 35.86
CA ASP A 994 27.10 -2.09 36.50
C ASP A 994 27.01 -1.57 37.95
N ALA A 995 25.81 -1.46 38.49
CA ALA A 995 25.57 -1.08 39.89
C ALA A 995 24.26 -1.67 40.41
N GLU A 996 24.27 -2.15 41.66
CA GLU A 996 23.11 -2.78 42.31
C GLU A 996 23.09 -2.50 43.82
N THR A 997 21.91 -2.51 44.44
CA THR A 997 21.76 -2.38 45.90
C THR A 997 21.41 -3.70 46.55
N SER A 998 21.74 -3.85 47.83
CA SER A 998 21.14 -4.87 48.70
C SER A 998 19.61 -4.73 48.71
N LEU A 999 18.89 -5.80 49.00
CA LEU A 999 17.41 -5.77 48.97
C LEU A 999 16.83 -4.87 50.06
N ASP A 1000 17.53 -4.75 51.19
CA ASP A 1000 17.18 -3.83 52.26
C ASP A 1000 17.58 -2.36 51.98
N TRP A 1001 18.26 -2.11 50.85
CA TRP A 1001 18.77 -0.83 50.38
C TRP A 1001 19.79 -0.17 51.32
N GLY A 1002 20.41 -0.93 52.24
CA GLY A 1002 21.47 -0.47 53.14
C GLY A 1002 22.84 -0.34 52.48
N THR A 1003 23.10 -1.16 51.45
CA THR A 1003 24.38 -1.21 50.74
C THR A 1003 24.17 -1.06 49.24
N VAL A 1004 25.03 -0.30 48.57
CA VAL A 1004 25.10 -0.21 47.11
C VAL A 1004 26.48 -0.61 46.65
N ALA A 1005 26.58 -1.40 45.59
CA ALA A 1005 27.86 -1.79 44.99
C ALA A 1005 27.88 -1.46 43.50
N ALA A 1006 29.07 -1.15 42.98
CA ALA A 1006 29.28 -0.88 41.56
C ALA A 1006 30.62 -1.45 41.08
N VAL A 1007 30.63 -1.92 39.83
CA VAL A 1007 31.86 -2.25 39.10
C VAL A 1007 32.41 -0.95 38.52
N GLU A 1008 33.55 -0.51 39.04
CA GLU A 1008 34.27 0.67 38.61
C GLU A 1008 35.36 0.28 37.61
N SER A 1009 35.41 0.96 36.46
CA SER A 1009 36.42 0.75 35.42
C SER A 1009 37.14 2.06 35.10
N PRO A 1010 38.06 2.53 35.98
CA PRO A 1010 38.72 3.81 35.81
C PRO A 1010 39.76 3.74 34.67
N ALA A 1011 39.84 4.79 33.86
CA ALA A 1011 40.83 4.86 32.79
C ALA A 1011 42.26 4.76 33.35
N GLY A 1012 42.98 3.69 32.99
CA GLY A 1012 44.38 3.48 33.40
C GLY A 1012 44.56 2.82 34.77
N SER A 1013 43.51 2.25 35.37
CA SER A 1013 43.59 1.38 36.56
C SER A 1013 42.81 0.09 36.34
N PRO A 1014 43.19 -1.04 36.97
CA PRO A 1014 42.41 -2.28 36.86
C PRO A 1014 41.00 -2.07 37.42
N ALA A 1015 40.02 -2.78 36.83
CA ALA A 1015 38.64 -2.72 37.28
C ALA A 1015 38.50 -3.23 38.72
N SER A 1016 37.54 -2.68 39.45
CA SER A 1016 37.29 -3.01 40.86
C SER A 1016 35.81 -2.96 41.20
N ILE A 1017 35.41 -3.65 42.25
CA ILE A 1017 34.07 -3.53 42.83
C ILE A 1017 34.19 -2.72 44.11
N THR A 1018 33.45 -1.63 44.23
CA THR A 1018 33.35 -0.89 45.50
C THR A 1018 31.92 -0.99 46.02
N ALA A 1019 31.78 -1.21 47.32
CA ALA A 1019 30.51 -1.20 48.04
C ALA A 1019 30.47 0.02 48.98
N TRP A 1020 29.33 0.70 49.05
CA TRP A 1020 29.09 1.85 49.91
C TRP A 1020 27.85 1.63 50.78
N ASP A 1021 27.92 2.14 52.00
CA ASP A 1021 26.76 2.27 52.87
C ASP A 1021 25.88 3.41 52.32
N THR A 1022 24.64 3.11 51.97
CA THR A 1022 23.74 4.08 51.32
C THR A 1022 23.38 5.24 52.24
N GLY A 1023 23.43 5.02 53.55
CA GLY A 1023 23.10 5.98 54.63
C GLY A 1023 24.16 7.07 54.84
N THR A 1024 25.43 6.72 54.76
CA THR A 1024 26.57 7.60 55.02
C THR A 1024 27.35 7.93 53.75
N GLY A 1025 27.18 7.13 52.70
CA GLY A 1025 27.98 7.17 51.46
C GLY A 1025 29.45 6.88 51.70
N ARG A 1026 29.80 6.18 52.79
CA ARG A 1026 31.14 5.70 53.09
C ARG A 1026 31.37 4.36 52.39
N VAL A 1027 32.60 4.14 51.95
CA VAL A 1027 33.03 2.86 51.40
C VAL A 1027 33.00 1.81 52.51
N VAL A 1028 32.28 0.72 52.27
CA VAL A 1028 32.25 -0.50 53.09
C VAL A 1028 33.47 -1.35 52.76
N THR A 1029 33.68 -1.63 51.46
CA THR A 1029 34.76 -2.49 50.95
C THR A 1029 35.11 -2.09 49.52
N ARG A 1030 36.36 -2.32 49.14
CA ARG A 1030 36.81 -2.30 47.74
C ARG A 1030 37.52 -3.62 47.40
N ILE A 1031 37.05 -4.28 46.35
CA ILE A 1031 37.57 -5.53 45.80
C ILE A 1031 38.32 -5.17 44.51
N GLY A 1032 39.65 -5.24 44.54
CA GLY A 1032 40.51 -4.89 43.41
C GLY A 1032 40.85 -6.07 42.50
N ASP A 1033 41.62 -5.77 41.44
CA ASP A 1033 42.23 -6.75 40.52
C ASP A 1033 41.23 -7.64 39.77
N LEU A 1034 40.10 -7.07 39.32
CA LEU A 1034 39.20 -7.77 38.40
C LEU A 1034 39.92 -8.04 37.07
N THR A 1035 39.64 -9.18 36.45
CA THR A 1035 40.11 -9.48 35.10
C THR A 1035 39.36 -8.63 34.07
N ASP A 1036 39.94 -8.46 32.87
CA ASP A 1036 39.28 -7.74 31.77
C ASP A 1036 37.90 -8.34 31.41
N GLU A 1037 37.72 -9.65 31.62
CA GLU A 1037 36.44 -10.32 31.41
C GLU A 1037 35.41 -10.00 32.52
N GLN A 1038 35.87 -9.80 33.75
CA GLN A 1038 35.03 -9.43 34.90
C GLN A 1038 34.57 -7.97 34.86
N ASP A 1039 35.27 -7.11 34.10
CA ASP A 1039 34.93 -5.68 33.94
C ASP A 1039 33.50 -5.47 33.43
N ASP A 1040 33.03 -6.31 32.51
CA ASP A 1040 31.68 -6.23 31.92
C ASP A 1040 30.67 -7.20 32.60
N GLY A 1041 30.93 -7.57 33.87
CA GLY A 1041 30.07 -8.44 34.67
C GLY A 1041 28.82 -7.76 35.24
N TYR A 1042 27.81 -8.58 35.59
CA TYR A 1042 26.59 -8.15 36.25
C TYR A 1042 26.65 -8.42 37.75
N LEU A 1043 26.28 -7.42 38.56
CA LEU A 1043 26.28 -7.48 40.01
C LEU A 1043 24.96 -7.98 40.60
N GLY A 1044 25.07 -8.77 41.66
CA GLY A 1044 24.02 -9.05 42.61
C GLY A 1044 24.51 -8.82 44.04
N VAL A 1045 23.67 -8.23 44.88
CA VAL A 1045 23.96 -8.03 46.30
C VAL A 1045 22.88 -8.77 47.07
N ASN A 1046 23.26 -9.50 48.11
CA ASN A 1046 22.33 -10.24 48.94
C ASN A 1046 21.43 -9.30 49.76
N ARG A 1047 20.55 -9.88 50.56
CA ARG A 1047 19.49 -9.15 51.27
C ARG A 1047 20.00 -8.00 52.15
N ASP A 1048 20.98 -8.27 53.02
CA ASP A 1048 21.51 -7.35 54.02
C ASP A 1048 22.81 -6.64 53.58
N GLY A 1049 23.30 -6.96 52.38
CA GLY A 1049 24.55 -6.40 51.85
C GLY A 1049 25.82 -7.02 52.43
N SER A 1050 25.74 -8.16 53.11
CA SER A 1050 26.91 -8.90 53.62
C SER A 1050 27.60 -9.78 52.57
N ALA A 1051 27.01 -9.97 51.39
CA ALA A 1051 27.63 -10.74 50.31
C ALA A 1051 27.29 -10.17 48.93
N LEU A 1052 28.25 -10.31 48.01
CA LEU A 1052 28.15 -9.84 46.63
C LEU A 1052 28.52 -10.95 45.66
N VAL A 1053 27.81 -10.99 44.53
CA VAL A 1053 28.04 -11.94 43.44
C VAL A 1053 28.28 -11.16 42.14
N LEU A 1054 29.28 -11.57 41.37
CA LEU A 1054 29.58 -11.07 40.03
C LEU A 1054 29.54 -12.21 39.02
N ARG A 1055 28.76 -12.05 37.97
CA ARG A 1055 28.71 -12.98 36.83
C ARG A 1055 29.13 -12.28 35.54
N TRP A 1056 30.00 -12.89 34.75
CA TRP A 1056 30.49 -12.32 33.49
C TRP A 1056 30.52 -13.35 32.36
N ARG A 1057 30.80 -12.89 31.13
CA ARG A 1057 31.04 -13.74 29.96
C ARG A 1057 32.51 -13.67 29.57
N LYS A 1058 33.09 -14.78 29.11
CA LYS A 1058 34.42 -14.71 28.49
C LYS A 1058 34.35 -13.90 27.20
N ALA A 1059 35.40 -13.12 26.95
CA ALA A 1059 35.49 -12.33 25.74
C ALA A 1059 35.70 -13.25 24.53
N LEU A 1060 34.86 -13.12 23.50
CA LEU A 1060 35.06 -13.85 22.26
C LEU A 1060 36.37 -13.37 21.60
N PRO A 1061 37.23 -14.29 21.10
CA PRO A 1061 38.42 -13.90 20.35
C PRO A 1061 38.03 -13.13 19.08
N ALA A 1062 38.88 -12.22 18.63
CA ALA A 1062 38.62 -11.33 17.48
C ALA A 1062 38.26 -12.07 16.18
N ASN A 1063 38.67 -13.33 16.05
CA ASN A 1063 38.22 -14.26 15.02
C ASN A 1063 37.63 -15.49 15.72
N PRO A 1064 36.31 -15.59 15.91
CA PRO A 1064 35.70 -16.79 16.45
C PRO A 1064 35.86 -17.96 15.48
N PRO A 1065 36.09 -19.19 15.97
CA PRO A 1065 36.16 -20.38 15.14
C PRO A 1065 34.83 -20.62 14.43
N THR A 1066 34.90 -21.20 13.23
CA THR A 1066 33.73 -21.56 12.41
C THR A 1066 33.09 -22.88 12.84
N ASP A 1067 33.78 -23.65 13.69
CA ASP A 1067 33.28 -24.88 14.27
C ASP A 1067 32.32 -24.57 15.42
N VAL A 1068 31.14 -25.20 15.43
CA VAL A 1068 30.06 -24.91 16.38
C VAL A 1068 30.41 -25.37 17.79
N GLU A 1069 31.14 -26.49 17.94
CA GLU A 1069 31.57 -26.98 19.25
C GLU A 1069 32.70 -26.10 19.81
N GLU A 1070 33.64 -25.67 18.95
CA GLU A 1070 34.73 -24.76 19.34
C GLU A 1070 34.21 -23.34 19.67
N PHE A 1071 33.16 -22.88 18.96
CA PHE A 1071 32.46 -21.62 19.25
C PHE A 1071 31.67 -21.69 20.56
N ALA A 1072 30.99 -22.81 20.82
CA ALA A 1072 30.22 -22.99 22.05
C ALA A 1072 31.13 -23.11 23.29
N ALA A 1073 32.29 -23.77 23.18
CA ALA A 1073 33.30 -23.81 24.24
C ALA A 1073 33.86 -22.41 24.61
N LEU A 1074 33.95 -21.52 23.62
CA LEU A 1074 34.37 -20.12 23.82
C LEU A 1074 33.27 -19.22 24.42
N SER A 1075 32.03 -19.70 24.52
CA SER A 1075 30.91 -18.94 25.09
C SER A 1075 30.80 -19.02 26.61
N THR A 1076 31.62 -19.86 27.27
CA THR A 1076 31.60 -20.13 28.71
C THR A 1076 31.83 -18.87 29.57
N GLY A 1077 30.85 -18.48 30.38
CA GLY A 1077 30.95 -17.40 31.37
C GLY A 1077 31.66 -17.78 32.68
N GLY A 1078 31.76 -16.83 33.59
CA GLY A 1078 32.35 -17.03 34.92
C GLY A 1078 31.51 -16.44 36.04
N LEU A 1079 31.69 -16.96 37.25
CA LEU A 1079 30.99 -16.55 38.47
C LEU A 1079 32.00 -16.37 39.62
N ALA A 1080 31.80 -15.36 40.45
CA ALA A 1080 32.56 -15.15 41.67
C ALA A 1080 31.69 -14.50 42.74
N ALA A 1081 31.98 -14.78 44.01
CA ALA A 1081 31.29 -14.19 45.14
C ALA A 1081 32.26 -13.75 46.25
N TRP A 1082 31.88 -12.74 47.02
CA TRP A 1082 32.68 -12.19 48.12
C TRP A 1082 31.81 -11.88 49.33
N SER A 1083 32.38 -12.03 50.54
CA SER A 1083 31.77 -11.53 51.77
C SER A 1083 32.19 -10.08 52.06
N LEU A 1084 31.30 -9.32 52.68
CA LEU A 1084 31.48 -7.92 53.08
C LEU A 1084 31.28 -7.79 54.60
N PRO A 1085 32.09 -6.95 55.29
CA PRO A 1085 33.04 -5.98 54.74
C PRO A 1085 34.46 -6.53 54.47
N GLU A 1086 34.76 -7.79 54.80
CA GLU A 1086 36.12 -8.32 54.77
C GLU A 1086 36.70 -8.44 53.34
N GLY A 1087 35.84 -8.48 52.32
CA GLY A 1087 36.24 -8.60 50.91
C GLY A 1087 36.81 -9.98 50.57
N THR A 1088 36.57 -11.00 51.40
CA THR A 1088 37.11 -12.34 51.18
C THR A 1088 36.31 -13.06 50.10
N ARG A 1089 37.03 -13.61 49.11
CA ARG A 1089 36.42 -14.39 48.03
C ARG A 1089 35.88 -15.70 48.59
N GLN A 1090 34.63 -16.01 48.27
CA GLN A 1090 34.00 -17.29 48.62
C GLN A 1090 34.20 -18.30 47.48
N GLU A 1091 34.30 -19.58 47.83
CA GLU A 1091 34.29 -20.65 46.84
C GLU A 1091 32.91 -20.74 46.22
N VAL A 1092 32.87 -20.79 44.89
CA VAL A 1092 31.66 -21.05 44.10
C VAL A 1092 31.93 -22.26 43.21
N PRO A 1093 30.94 -23.14 42.99
CA PRO A 1093 31.10 -24.34 42.16
C PRO A 1093 31.59 -24.05 40.72
N GLU A 1094 32.43 -24.93 40.18
CA GLU A 1094 32.80 -24.92 38.75
C GLU A 1094 31.66 -25.51 37.89
N GLY A 1095 31.47 -25.03 36.65
CA GLY A 1095 30.46 -25.57 35.73
C GLY A 1095 29.07 -24.92 35.80
N PHE A 1096 28.98 -23.73 36.41
CA PHE A 1096 27.73 -22.98 36.52
C PHE A 1096 27.12 -22.62 35.14
N ASP A 1097 25.80 -22.84 34.96
CA ASP A 1097 25.04 -22.42 33.77
C ASP A 1097 25.20 -20.92 33.48
N ASP A 1098 25.96 -20.60 32.45
CA ASP A 1098 26.30 -19.24 32.08
C ASP A 1098 25.22 -18.54 31.26
N THR A 1099 24.09 -19.17 30.99
CA THR A 1099 23.05 -18.56 30.16
C THR A 1099 22.24 -17.50 30.91
N TRP A 1100 22.30 -17.49 32.24
CA TRP A 1100 21.71 -16.47 33.12
C TRP A 1100 22.54 -15.18 33.12
N HIS A 1101 21.89 -14.02 33.01
CA HIS A 1101 22.56 -12.72 32.97
C HIS A 1101 22.93 -12.18 34.35
N ARG A 1102 22.05 -12.32 35.34
CA ARG A 1102 22.23 -11.80 36.71
C ARG A 1102 21.66 -12.78 37.73
N LEU A 1103 22.30 -12.85 38.90
CA LEU A 1103 21.92 -13.68 40.03
C LEU A 1103 21.84 -12.81 41.28
N VAL A 1104 20.77 -12.95 42.07
CA VAL A 1104 20.54 -12.18 43.30
C VAL A 1104 20.17 -13.13 44.44
N PRO A 1105 21.00 -13.25 45.48
CA PRO A 1105 20.63 -13.95 46.70
C PRO A 1105 19.50 -13.22 47.42
N LEU A 1106 18.42 -13.95 47.73
CA LEU A 1106 17.23 -13.43 48.40
C LEU A 1106 17.34 -13.49 49.93
N GLY A 1107 18.28 -14.28 50.45
CA GLY A 1107 18.57 -14.41 51.88
C GLY A 1107 19.79 -13.61 52.33
N ASP A 1108 20.10 -13.73 53.63
CA ASP A 1108 21.27 -13.09 54.25
C ASP A 1108 22.57 -13.85 53.95
N THR A 1109 22.48 -15.11 53.49
CA THR A 1109 23.63 -15.92 53.06
C THR A 1109 23.54 -16.25 51.57
N LEU A 1110 24.68 -16.64 50.97
CA LEU A 1110 24.69 -17.12 49.59
C LEU A 1110 23.94 -18.45 49.43
N ASP A 1111 23.83 -19.28 50.47
CA ASP A 1111 23.13 -20.58 50.42
C ASP A 1111 21.60 -20.47 50.43
N GLY A 1112 21.08 -19.24 50.59
CA GLY A 1112 19.66 -18.93 50.55
C GLY A 1112 19.06 -19.01 49.14
N PRO A 1113 17.74 -18.78 48.99
CA PRO A 1113 17.07 -18.76 47.69
C PRO A 1113 17.71 -17.73 46.74
N LEU A 1114 17.73 -18.02 45.43
CA LEU A 1114 18.30 -17.12 44.43
C LEU A 1114 17.26 -16.74 43.37
N ALA A 1115 17.28 -15.46 43.01
CA ALA A 1115 16.62 -14.96 41.82
C ALA A 1115 17.61 -14.87 40.66
N LEU A 1116 17.17 -15.33 39.49
CA LEU A 1116 17.97 -15.43 38.27
C LEU A 1116 17.24 -14.69 37.15
N THR A 1117 17.95 -13.95 36.30
CA THR A 1117 17.32 -13.33 35.10
C THR A 1117 18.04 -13.71 33.82
N ARG A 1118 17.28 -14.11 32.79
CA ARG A 1118 17.74 -14.36 31.42
C ARG A 1118 16.76 -13.72 30.46
N THR A 1119 17.22 -12.85 29.58
CA THR A 1119 16.39 -12.09 28.63
C THR A 1119 15.11 -11.48 29.22
N SER A 1120 13.98 -12.22 29.16
CA SER A 1120 12.67 -11.85 29.68
C SER A 1120 12.13 -12.78 30.79
N VAL A 1121 12.93 -13.76 31.20
CA VAL A 1121 12.61 -14.79 32.19
C VAL A 1121 13.24 -14.44 33.53
N VAL A 1122 12.43 -14.56 34.58
CA VAL A 1122 12.90 -14.54 35.98
C VAL A 1122 12.74 -15.96 36.52
N GLY A 1123 13.85 -16.58 36.90
CA GLY A 1123 13.87 -17.87 37.61
C GLY A 1123 14.01 -17.65 39.11
N LEU A 1124 13.40 -18.52 39.91
CA LEU A 1124 13.60 -18.58 41.35
C LEU A 1124 14.07 -19.99 41.71
N THR A 1125 15.25 -20.10 42.31
CA THR A 1125 15.73 -21.36 42.89
C THR A 1125 15.69 -21.25 44.41
N LEU A 1126 15.03 -22.21 45.05
CA LEU A 1126 14.67 -22.17 46.47
C LEU A 1126 15.59 -23.10 47.24
N SER A 1127 15.98 -22.74 48.46
CA SER A 1127 16.83 -23.59 49.31
C SER A 1127 16.10 -24.88 49.68
N ARG A 1128 16.75 -26.05 49.57
CA ARG A 1128 16.19 -27.35 50.00
C ARG A 1128 16.64 -27.67 51.44
N PRO A 1129 15.80 -28.14 52.36
CA PRO A 1129 16.21 -28.50 53.71
C PRO A 1129 17.04 -29.79 53.65
N GLY A 1130 18.30 -29.72 54.08
CA GLY A 1130 19.22 -30.86 54.03
C GLY A 1130 19.72 -31.24 52.64
N GLY A 1131 19.35 -30.48 51.60
CA GLY A 1131 19.88 -30.63 50.24
C GLY A 1131 21.02 -29.66 49.97
N ALA A 1132 21.70 -29.85 48.83
CA ALA A 1132 22.77 -28.95 48.41
C ALA A 1132 22.25 -27.51 48.18
N PRO A 1133 23.05 -26.48 48.54
CA PRO A 1133 22.76 -25.08 48.25
C PRO A 1133 22.30 -24.85 46.81
N PRO A 1134 21.45 -23.84 46.55
CA PRO A 1134 20.96 -23.57 45.20
C PRO A 1134 22.05 -23.39 44.13
N TRP A 1135 23.20 -22.80 44.47
CA TRP A 1135 24.33 -22.65 43.54
C TRP A 1135 24.97 -23.99 43.14
N ASP A 1136 25.11 -24.93 44.09
CA ASP A 1136 25.70 -26.26 43.83
C ASP A 1136 24.81 -27.07 42.89
N ARG A 1137 23.49 -26.97 43.07
CA ARG A 1137 22.52 -27.65 42.20
C ARG A 1137 22.51 -27.11 40.78
N MET A 1138 22.95 -25.87 40.58
CA MET A 1138 23.05 -25.26 39.25
C MET A 1138 24.39 -25.55 38.55
N ALA A 1139 25.38 -26.08 39.26
CA ALA A 1139 26.71 -26.33 38.72
C ALA A 1139 27.00 -27.82 38.40
N GLY A 1140 26.22 -28.75 38.97
CA GLY A 1140 26.45 -30.19 38.88
C GLY A 1140 25.98 -30.91 37.60
N THR A 1141 25.93 -30.26 36.43
CA THR A 1141 25.55 -30.89 35.16
C THR A 1141 26.75 -31.05 34.23
N ASP A 1142 27.33 -32.27 34.17
CA ASP A 1142 28.58 -32.66 33.50
C ASP A 1142 28.60 -32.61 31.93
N GLU A 1143 27.91 -31.67 31.25
CA GLU A 1143 27.99 -31.56 29.78
C GLU A 1143 28.37 -30.14 29.29
N PRO A 1144 29.40 -30.00 28.42
CA PRO A 1144 29.74 -28.71 27.82
C PRO A 1144 28.72 -28.28 26.76
N SER A 1145 28.05 -27.17 27.05
CA SER A 1145 27.42 -26.18 26.16
C SER A 1145 27.34 -26.51 24.65
N SER A 1146 26.17 -26.93 24.17
CA SER A 1146 25.64 -26.55 22.83
C SER A 1146 24.10 -26.58 22.78
N LEU A 1147 23.44 -26.28 23.90
CA LEU A 1147 21.99 -26.39 24.01
C LEU A 1147 21.32 -25.22 23.27
N ASP A 1148 20.42 -25.54 22.33
CA ASP A 1148 19.51 -24.59 21.69
C ASP A 1148 18.69 -23.86 22.78
N ASN A 1149 18.16 -22.66 22.50
CA ASN A 1149 17.33 -21.94 23.47
C ASN A 1149 16.13 -22.77 23.93
N ASP A 1150 15.64 -23.67 23.07
CA ASP A 1150 14.58 -24.62 23.36
C ASP A 1150 15.08 -25.77 24.25
N GLU A 1151 16.33 -26.19 24.10
CA GLU A 1151 16.94 -27.29 24.88
C GLU A 1151 17.41 -26.84 26.27
N LEU A 1152 17.84 -25.59 26.41
CA LEU A 1152 18.08 -24.97 27.72
C LEU A 1152 16.77 -24.56 28.39
N ALA A 1153 15.72 -24.22 27.62
CA ALA A 1153 14.37 -24.14 28.18
C ALA A 1153 13.99 -25.51 28.71
N ASP A 1154 14.00 -26.57 27.91
CA ASP A 1154 13.68 -27.94 28.31
C ASP A 1154 14.49 -28.47 29.50
N ARG A 1155 15.78 -28.13 29.61
CA ARG A 1155 16.62 -28.53 30.76
C ARG A 1155 16.36 -27.69 32.01
N LEU A 1156 16.01 -26.40 31.84
CA LEU A 1156 15.45 -25.59 32.92
C LEU A 1156 14.07 -26.09 33.32
N CYS A 1157 13.30 -26.62 32.38
CA CYS A 1157 12.05 -27.31 32.61
C CYS A 1157 12.29 -28.67 33.26
N GLU A 1158 13.38 -29.40 33.02
CA GLU A 1158 13.70 -30.60 33.81
C GLU A 1158 14.12 -30.23 35.24
N LEU A 1159 14.83 -29.11 35.43
CA LEU A 1159 15.19 -28.58 36.75
C LEU A 1159 14.00 -27.97 37.50
N LEU A 1160 13.00 -27.42 36.79
CA LEU A 1160 11.79 -26.79 37.34
C LEU A 1160 10.54 -27.70 37.32
N ALA A 1161 10.51 -28.74 36.49
CA ALA A 1161 9.40 -29.69 36.32
C ALA A 1161 9.65 -31.03 37.02
N ASP A 1162 10.67 -31.13 37.88
CA ASP A 1162 10.65 -32.10 38.97
C ASP A 1162 10.36 -31.44 40.34
N PRO A 1163 9.07 -31.14 40.62
CA PRO A 1163 8.63 -30.77 41.97
C PRO A 1163 8.69 -31.95 42.96
N ASN A 1164 9.12 -33.16 42.56
CA ASN A 1164 9.16 -34.33 43.43
C ASN A 1164 10.52 -34.62 44.08
N ASN A 1165 11.59 -33.87 43.79
CA ASN A 1165 12.89 -34.03 44.43
C ASN A 1165 13.20 -33.01 45.56
N ASP A 1166 12.19 -32.28 46.03
CA ASP A 1166 12.29 -31.47 47.25
C ASP A 1166 11.02 -31.50 48.08
N ALA A 1167 11.14 -31.86 49.35
CA ALA A 1167 10.00 -32.13 50.22
C ALA A 1167 9.23 -30.87 50.64
N SER A 1168 9.76 -29.70 50.35
CA SER A 1168 9.38 -28.47 51.06
C SER A 1168 8.98 -27.34 50.12
N VAL A 1169 9.22 -27.52 48.80
CA VAL A 1169 8.53 -26.85 47.69
C VAL A 1169 7.07 -27.33 47.54
N ARG A 1170 6.82 -28.57 47.95
CA ARG A 1170 5.57 -29.32 47.74
C ARG A 1170 4.27 -28.64 48.26
N PRO A 1171 4.23 -27.95 49.41
CA PRO A 1171 2.93 -27.47 49.92
C PRO A 1171 2.44 -26.03 49.52
N LEU A 1172 3.16 -25.19 48.74
CA LEU A 1172 2.75 -23.80 48.35
C LEU A 1172 2.74 -23.66 46.83
N VAL A 1173 2.65 -24.79 46.15
CA VAL A 1173 1.77 -24.83 44.99
C VAL A 1173 0.35 -24.92 45.58
N PRO A 1174 -0.53 -23.91 45.40
CA PRO A 1174 -1.95 -24.05 45.71
C PRO A 1174 -2.49 -25.31 45.03
N PRO A 1175 -3.41 -26.07 45.65
CA PRO A 1175 -3.89 -27.33 45.09
C PRO A 1175 -4.50 -27.24 43.68
N ASP A 1176 -4.71 -26.03 43.14
CA ASP A 1176 -5.36 -25.78 41.85
C ASP A 1176 -4.45 -25.16 40.76
N THR A 1177 -3.12 -25.05 40.96
CA THR A 1177 -2.20 -24.54 39.91
C THR A 1177 -1.34 -25.65 39.29
N ALA A 1178 -1.88 -26.31 38.26
CA ALA A 1178 -1.33 -26.38 36.89
C ALA A 1178 -1.89 -27.61 36.13
N GLU A 1179 -2.53 -27.37 34.97
CA GLU A 1179 -2.67 -28.41 33.92
C GLU A 1179 -2.08 -27.96 32.57
N GLU A 1180 -1.09 -27.07 32.60
CA GLU A 1180 -0.09 -27.07 31.53
C GLU A 1180 1.30 -27.11 32.18
N PRO A 1181 2.27 -27.86 31.61
CA PRO A 1181 3.61 -27.90 32.13
C PRO A 1181 4.19 -26.47 32.24
N PRO A 1182 5.14 -26.21 33.14
CA PRO A 1182 5.77 -24.89 33.28
C PRO A 1182 6.44 -24.38 31.99
N CYS A 1183 6.51 -25.22 30.95
CA CYS A 1183 7.17 -24.96 29.69
C CYS A 1183 6.39 -25.51 28.50
N PRO A 1184 6.16 -24.70 27.45
CA PRO A 1184 5.63 -25.16 26.18
C PRO A 1184 6.75 -25.79 25.34
N THR A 1185 6.45 -26.90 24.65
CA THR A 1185 7.27 -27.50 23.57
C THR A 1185 7.57 -26.53 22.44
#